data_AF-A0AAV8T4W1-F1
#
_entry.id   AF-A0AAV8T4W1-F1
#
_cell.length_a   1.000
_cell.length_b   1.000
_cell.length_c   1.000
_cell.angle_alpha   90.00
_cell.angle_beta   90.00
_cell.angle_gamma   90.00
#
_symmetry.space_group_name_H-M   'P 1'
#
loop_
_entity.id
_entity.type
_entity.pdbx_description
1 polymer ?
#
loop_
_entity_poly.entity_id
_entity_poly.type
_entity_poly.pdbx_seq_one_letter_code
_entity_poly.pdbx_strand_id
1 'polypeptide(L)'
;MEFEKRKAATLKSLGSSETDKSPKGTLDAPIIPLLITLNAHPSFFTTSSCSGRISILSQPKQHSSTPLTKKKARGGSWLFITHDHANPDSVVSLLFPNYISPAGELVFRFEPLIIAVECKDVESAQFLVSLAISSGFRESGITSAGKKRVIAGIRCSIRMEVPLGDSDNLLVSQEYVRFLVDVANRKMEANRKRTEGLLTVLRDNGFVGPETTPSENVNVASYCEDGIADKLGVSNCPFSVSRMVVVGEPTEKLFLWGHSACLLDREILVFGGFGGVGRHARRNEPLLLDPLSGTLKAVNVDVAPSSRLGHTASLVGHCVYIIGGRADPLNILNDVWMFDTAKHEWRLSEATGSAFPSRHRHAAAVVGSSIYVFGGLNNDIISSSLLVLNTETMQWNEVLASGDWPCARHSHAMVPYRSKIFMFGGYNGEKALGDLYSFDVQTCVWRKEKPAGRDPHARFSHSIFVYKNFIGVIGGCPVTQHVQELALLDLQLYLWRHVRIDYIGKELLVRSTTTIVGDELVVLGGGAACYAFGTKFSEPLKMNLLPLMSLKDKIIPLDIRTDHVSPVCDELKVEKNACHQDCQLESAEVAPQSCTFNSKPDKYELVASHWVIILQRKYAKLGKDTLKKLGWLDLGRKIYSQKDGLHVCFPITDKLHAVVLKMRHQFGDALGGQNDADMLRLFKKEFSSDEALCLMAFKLLKECGATILADEGIQIRKTAKSPLQIMKEAVASLIEHKGLPVDLLEQLPTRWEQLGDIVVLPVTSFKDPAWNAIGKELWSIIARSLNARRLARQGRIAQTGTRDSNLEILFGYDGWVDHRENGILYSFDATKCMFSWGNLSEKLRMSRLKCEDQVIVDLFAGIGYFVLPFLVRAKAKLVYACEWNPYAVEALKRNLQKNFVSDRCIVIEGDNRLTAPKGVADRVCLGLLPSSEASWVTAVRALRDDGGMLHVHGNVKDSEEVSWSQHVLRSIDEIAKLEGHCWEISIEHVERVKWYAPHIRHLVADVRCGLFHS
;
A
#
# COMPACT_ATOMS: atom_id res chain seq x y z
N MET A 1 18.11 -41.01 -7.84
CA MET A 1 17.56 -42.32 -8.27
C MET A 1 16.04 -42.44 -8.10
N GLU A 2 15.46 -42.20 -6.92
CA GLU A 2 14.00 -42.41 -6.73
C GLU A 2 13.10 -41.52 -7.61
N PHE A 3 13.42 -40.23 -7.75
CA PHE A 3 12.65 -39.28 -8.57
C PHE A 3 12.60 -39.71 -10.05
N GLU A 4 13.76 -39.97 -10.68
CA GLU A 4 13.85 -40.41 -12.08
C GLU A 4 13.03 -41.68 -12.36
N LYS A 5 13.04 -42.65 -11.44
CA LYS A 5 12.21 -43.87 -11.57
C LYS A 5 10.71 -43.55 -11.56
N ARG A 6 10.26 -42.60 -10.72
CA ARG A 6 8.85 -42.15 -10.70
C ARG A 6 8.48 -41.32 -11.92
N LYS A 7 9.37 -40.44 -12.38
CA LYS A 7 9.20 -39.66 -13.60
C LYS A 7 9.06 -40.60 -14.81
N ALA A 8 9.99 -41.52 -15.01
CA ALA A 8 9.94 -42.50 -16.09
C ALA A 8 8.67 -43.37 -16.05
N ALA A 9 8.25 -43.84 -14.87
CA ALA A 9 7.00 -44.59 -14.71
C ALA A 9 5.75 -43.76 -15.05
N THR A 10 5.72 -42.48 -14.65
CA THR A 10 4.58 -41.58 -14.89
C THR A 10 4.50 -41.19 -16.36
N LEU A 11 5.62 -40.86 -17.00
CA LEU A 11 5.68 -40.56 -18.44
C LEU A 11 5.34 -41.79 -19.30
N LYS A 12 5.75 -42.99 -18.88
CA LYS A 12 5.34 -44.24 -19.54
C LYS A 12 3.83 -44.49 -19.44
N SER A 13 3.19 -44.08 -18.34
CA SER A 13 1.72 -44.12 -18.16
C SER A 13 0.98 -43.01 -18.89
N LEU A 14 1.64 -41.89 -19.21
CA LEU A 14 1.07 -40.80 -20.04
C LEU A 14 1.20 -41.08 -21.55
N GLY A 15 2.09 -41.99 -21.93
CA GLY A 15 2.30 -42.44 -23.32
C GLY A 15 1.81 -43.87 -23.61
N SER A 16 1.13 -44.54 -22.66
CA SER A 16 0.45 -45.82 -22.90
C SER A 16 -0.95 -45.58 -23.48
N SER A 17 -1.52 -46.61 -24.11
CA SER A 17 -2.94 -46.61 -24.54
C SER A 17 -3.92 -46.89 -23.40
N GLU A 18 -3.50 -46.70 -22.14
CA GLU A 18 -4.36 -46.83 -20.97
C GLU A 18 -5.17 -45.56 -20.79
N THR A 19 -6.45 -45.68 -20.45
CA THR A 19 -7.33 -44.52 -20.27
C THR A 19 -6.89 -43.65 -19.10
N ASP A 20 -6.94 -42.32 -19.30
CA ASP A 20 -6.62 -41.38 -18.23
C ASP A 20 -7.56 -41.57 -17.03
N LYS A 21 -7.04 -41.33 -15.82
CA LYS A 21 -7.77 -41.61 -14.56
C LYS A 21 -8.83 -40.56 -14.21
N SER A 22 -8.96 -39.49 -15.00
CA SER A 22 -10.10 -38.60 -14.93
C SER A 22 -11.37 -39.26 -15.50
N PRO A 23 -12.58 -38.80 -15.13
CA PRO A 23 -13.82 -39.28 -15.74
C PRO A 23 -13.92 -39.07 -17.27
N LYS A 24 -13.03 -38.26 -17.86
CA LYS A 24 -12.97 -37.93 -19.29
C LYS A 24 -12.14 -38.94 -20.10
N GLY A 25 -11.32 -39.77 -19.44
CA GLY A 25 -10.46 -40.77 -20.08
C GLY A 25 -9.35 -40.24 -20.98
N THR A 26 -9.21 -38.91 -21.12
CA THR A 26 -8.26 -38.22 -22.01
C THR A 26 -7.73 -36.93 -21.35
N LEU A 27 -6.52 -36.51 -21.74
CA LEU A 27 -5.96 -35.22 -21.33
C LEU A 27 -6.71 -34.04 -21.99
N ASP A 28 -6.77 -32.91 -21.29
CA ASP A 28 -7.36 -31.68 -21.82
C ASP A 28 -6.48 -31.04 -22.91
N ALA A 29 -6.96 -31.07 -24.16
CA ALA A 29 -6.26 -30.52 -25.32
C ALA A 29 -5.65 -29.10 -25.12
N PRO A 30 -6.35 -28.12 -24.51
CA PRO A 30 -5.81 -26.76 -24.35
C PRO A 30 -4.55 -26.65 -23.48
N ILE A 31 -4.21 -27.68 -22.69
CA ILE A 31 -3.02 -27.67 -21.82
C ILE A 31 -1.94 -28.68 -22.23
N ILE A 32 -2.16 -29.49 -23.27
CA ILE A 32 -1.16 -30.46 -23.74
C ILE A 32 0.21 -29.82 -23.97
N PRO A 33 0.36 -28.65 -24.64
CA PRO A 33 1.67 -28.01 -24.84
C PRO A 33 2.36 -27.64 -23.52
N LEU A 34 1.59 -27.20 -22.51
CA LEU A 34 2.08 -26.85 -21.18
C LEU A 34 2.53 -28.10 -20.40
N LEU A 35 1.75 -29.18 -20.45
CA LEU A 35 2.10 -30.46 -19.81
C LEU A 35 3.37 -31.05 -20.45
N ILE A 36 3.48 -31.05 -21.78
CA ILE A 36 4.68 -31.54 -22.48
C ILE A 36 5.91 -30.70 -22.09
N THR A 37 5.80 -29.37 -22.11
CA THR A 37 6.89 -28.44 -21.76
C THR A 37 7.38 -28.67 -20.32
N LEU A 38 6.46 -28.85 -19.36
CA LEU A 38 6.81 -29.18 -17.97
C LEU A 38 7.45 -30.57 -17.83
N ASN A 39 6.93 -31.57 -18.54
CA ASN A 39 7.39 -32.97 -18.45
C ASN A 39 8.76 -33.20 -19.12
N ALA A 40 9.08 -32.44 -20.18
CA ALA A 40 10.36 -32.51 -20.88
C ALA A 40 11.53 -32.06 -19.98
N HIS A 41 11.33 -31.01 -19.17
CA HIS A 41 12.39 -30.48 -18.30
C HIS A 41 12.80 -31.50 -17.21
N PRO A 42 14.10 -31.82 -17.04
CA PRO A 42 14.56 -32.94 -16.20
C PRO A 42 14.00 -32.91 -14.78
N SER A 43 14.01 -31.76 -14.10
CA SER A 43 13.60 -31.62 -12.69
C SER A 43 12.09 -31.69 -12.39
N PHE A 44 11.21 -31.88 -13.38
CA PHE A 44 9.75 -31.81 -13.20
C PHE A 44 9.00 -32.95 -13.88
N PHE A 45 7.86 -33.36 -13.31
CA PHE A 45 6.82 -34.08 -14.05
C PHE A 45 5.43 -33.85 -13.44
N THR A 46 4.39 -33.84 -14.27
CA THR A 46 3.00 -33.59 -13.88
C THR A 46 2.36 -34.85 -13.31
N THR A 47 1.71 -34.73 -12.14
CA THR A 47 1.03 -35.84 -11.45
C THR A 47 -0.49 -35.76 -11.51
N SER A 48 -1.06 -34.57 -11.72
CA SER A 48 -2.45 -34.38 -12.12
C SER A 48 -2.64 -33.00 -12.75
N SER A 49 -3.68 -32.84 -13.59
CA SER A 49 -3.99 -31.57 -14.25
C SER A 49 -5.48 -31.45 -14.59
N CYS A 50 -5.98 -30.23 -14.63
CA CYS A 50 -7.28 -29.83 -15.18
C CYS A 50 -7.09 -28.48 -15.85
N SER A 51 -7.51 -28.33 -17.10
CA SER A 51 -7.42 -27.08 -17.89
C SER A 51 -8.19 -25.90 -17.30
N GLY A 52 -9.16 -26.19 -16.45
CA GLY A 52 -10.24 -25.30 -16.05
C GLY A 52 -11.58 -25.82 -16.58
N ARG A 53 -12.68 -25.55 -15.89
CA ARG A 53 -14.00 -26.06 -16.25
C ARG A 53 -15.14 -25.15 -15.80
N ILE A 54 -16.22 -25.15 -16.58
CA ILE A 54 -17.55 -24.68 -16.19
C ILE A 54 -18.37 -25.91 -15.86
N SER A 55 -19.10 -25.92 -14.75
CA SER A 55 -19.84 -27.10 -14.32
C SER A 55 -21.04 -26.78 -13.42
N ILE A 56 -21.99 -27.70 -13.37
CA ILE A 56 -23.12 -27.70 -12.44
C ILE A 56 -23.05 -28.99 -11.63
N LEU A 57 -22.99 -28.85 -10.30
CA LEU A 57 -22.90 -29.96 -9.36
C LEU A 57 -24.20 -30.08 -8.57
N SER A 58 -24.80 -31.26 -8.55
CA SER A 58 -25.87 -31.65 -7.64
C SER A 58 -25.28 -32.25 -6.36
N GLN A 59 -25.48 -31.58 -5.23
CA GLN A 59 -25.00 -32.00 -3.91
C GLN A 59 -26.15 -32.64 -3.09
N PRO A 60 -25.92 -33.76 -2.38
CA PRO A 60 -26.98 -34.40 -1.60
C PRO A 60 -27.41 -33.54 -0.40
N LYS A 61 -28.72 -33.21 -0.32
CA LYS A 61 -29.34 -32.52 0.82
C LYS A 61 -28.99 -33.21 2.15
N GLN A 62 -28.50 -32.47 3.14
CA GLN A 62 -28.07 -33.04 4.45
C GLN A 62 -29.25 -33.39 5.37
N HIS A 63 -30.02 -34.42 5.03
CA HIS A 63 -31.09 -34.94 5.88
C HIS A 63 -30.99 -36.45 6.13
N SER A 64 -30.21 -36.84 7.14
CA SER A 64 -30.51 -38.02 7.98
C SER A 64 -29.62 -38.05 9.23
N SER A 65 -30.24 -38.05 10.41
CA SER A 65 -29.56 -38.33 11.68
C SER A 65 -29.19 -39.82 11.78
N THR A 66 -27.93 -40.18 11.48
CA THR A 66 -27.40 -41.52 11.73
C THR A 66 -25.93 -41.45 12.18
N PRO A 67 -25.46 -42.28 13.13
CA PRO A 67 -24.11 -42.15 13.68
C PRO A 67 -23.00 -42.42 12.66
N LEU A 68 -21.97 -41.56 12.69
CA LEU A 68 -20.84 -41.60 11.77
C LEU A 68 -19.99 -42.88 11.92
N THR A 69 -20.16 -43.82 11.00
CA THR A 69 -19.07 -44.75 10.66
C THR A 69 -18.14 -44.09 9.62
N LYS A 70 -16.82 -44.18 9.84
CA LYS A 70 -15.81 -43.50 9.02
C LYS A 70 -15.79 -44.03 7.57
N LYS A 71 -16.54 -43.40 6.67
CA LYS A 71 -16.37 -43.52 5.20
C LYS A 71 -16.27 -42.13 4.57
N LYS A 72 -15.51 -42.04 3.47
CA LYS A 72 -15.27 -40.80 2.71
C LYS A 72 -16.60 -40.09 2.42
N ALA A 73 -16.60 -38.75 2.47
CA ALA A 73 -17.74 -37.94 2.06
C ALA A 73 -18.23 -38.38 0.67
N ARG A 74 -19.54 -38.63 0.54
CA ARG A 74 -20.17 -38.89 -0.76
C ARG A 74 -20.11 -37.59 -1.57
N GLY A 75 -19.24 -37.55 -2.58
CA GLY A 75 -19.15 -36.40 -3.48
C GLY A 75 -20.46 -36.22 -4.25
N GLY A 76 -20.81 -34.97 -4.57
CA GLY A 76 -21.92 -34.65 -5.45
C GLY A 76 -21.70 -35.17 -6.87
N SER A 77 -22.77 -35.13 -7.67
CA SER A 77 -22.81 -35.60 -9.06
C SER A 77 -22.83 -34.42 -10.04
N TRP A 78 -22.07 -34.52 -11.13
CA TRP A 78 -22.05 -33.48 -12.16
C TRP A 78 -23.29 -33.62 -13.06
N LEU A 79 -24.09 -32.57 -13.14
CA LEU A 79 -25.15 -32.42 -14.15
C LEU A 79 -24.59 -31.87 -15.46
N PHE A 80 -23.65 -30.93 -15.34
CA PHE A 80 -22.97 -30.29 -16.47
C PHE A 80 -21.47 -30.18 -16.19
N ILE A 81 -20.65 -30.40 -17.23
CA ILE A 81 -19.22 -30.12 -17.20
C ILE A 81 -18.71 -29.84 -18.61
N THR A 82 -17.96 -28.77 -18.79
CA THR A 82 -17.21 -28.47 -20.01
C THR A 82 -15.86 -27.84 -19.67
N HIS A 83 -14.86 -28.11 -20.51
CA HIS A 83 -13.52 -27.52 -20.48
C HIS A 83 -13.33 -26.39 -21.52
N ASP A 84 -14.40 -26.10 -22.25
CA ASP A 84 -14.51 -25.06 -23.27
C ASP A 84 -15.53 -24.00 -22.83
N HIS A 85 -15.86 -23.06 -23.73
CA HIS A 85 -16.98 -22.16 -23.49
C HIS A 85 -18.28 -22.97 -23.41
N ALA A 86 -19.09 -22.68 -22.40
CA ALA A 86 -20.42 -23.26 -22.27
C ALA A 86 -21.38 -22.49 -23.19
N ASN A 87 -22.21 -23.22 -23.95
CA ASN A 87 -23.31 -22.63 -24.70
C ASN A 87 -24.46 -22.29 -23.71
N PRO A 88 -24.90 -21.02 -23.63
CA PRO A 88 -25.94 -20.60 -22.68
C PRO A 88 -27.26 -21.38 -22.83
N ASP A 89 -27.72 -21.62 -24.05
CA ASP A 89 -29.00 -22.29 -24.32
C ASP A 89 -28.94 -23.80 -24.05
N SER A 90 -27.78 -24.43 -24.24
CA SER A 90 -27.58 -25.84 -23.83
C SER A 90 -27.65 -26.00 -22.31
N VAL A 91 -27.15 -25.02 -21.55
CA VAL A 91 -27.22 -25.01 -20.08
C VAL A 91 -28.64 -24.70 -19.60
N VAL A 92 -29.34 -23.76 -20.23
CA VAL A 92 -30.76 -23.48 -19.94
C VAL A 92 -31.62 -24.71 -20.24
N SER A 93 -31.46 -25.36 -21.39
CA SER A 93 -32.22 -26.57 -21.74
C SER A 93 -32.00 -27.73 -20.77
N LEU A 94 -30.83 -27.81 -20.13
CA LEU A 94 -30.51 -28.80 -19.10
C LEU A 94 -31.16 -28.47 -17.74
N LEU A 95 -31.25 -27.19 -17.39
CA LEU A 95 -31.75 -26.73 -16.09
C LEU A 95 -33.27 -26.51 -16.05
N PHE A 96 -33.92 -26.20 -17.17
CA PHE A 96 -35.37 -25.92 -17.19
C PHE A 96 -36.26 -27.00 -17.87
N PRO A 97 -36.00 -28.32 -17.77
CA PRO A 97 -37.00 -29.34 -18.07
C PRO A 97 -37.94 -29.59 -16.87
N ASN A 98 -39.04 -30.33 -17.08
CA ASN A 98 -40.02 -30.66 -16.02
C ASN A 98 -39.48 -31.51 -14.85
N TYR A 99 -38.26 -32.05 -14.93
CA TYR A 99 -37.63 -32.83 -13.86
C TYR A 99 -36.10 -32.91 -14.04
N ILE A 100 -35.32 -32.62 -12.99
CA ILE A 100 -33.84 -32.65 -13.01
C ILE A 100 -33.33 -33.83 -12.18
N SER A 101 -32.64 -34.78 -12.81
CA SER A 101 -32.05 -35.94 -12.14
C SER A 101 -30.51 -35.88 -12.16
N PRO A 102 -29.80 -36.14 -11.03
CA PRO A 102 -30.32 -36.56 -9.73
C PRO A 102 -30.67 -35.41 -8.76
N ALA A 103 -31.54 -35.71 -7.81
CA ALA A 103 -32.04 -34.78 -6.80
C ALA A 103 -30.95 -34.30 -5.82
N GLY A 104 -30.81 -32.98 -5.68
CA GLY A 104 -29.86 -32.35 -4.77
C GLY A 104 -29.89 -30.82 -4.82
N GLU A 105 -29.04 -30.17 -4.04
CA GLU A 105 -28.76 -28.73 -4.14
C GLU A 105 -27.86 -28.47 -5.35
N LEU A 106 -28.26 -27.54 -6.21
CA LEU A 106 -27.60 -27.29 -7.50
C LEU A 106 -26.68 -26.08 -7.40
N VAL A 107 -25.41 -26.26 -7.75
CA VAL A 107 -24.38 -25.21 -7.68
C VAL A 107 -23.69 -25.06 -9.03
N PHE A 108 -23.78 -23.86 -9.63
CA PHE A 108 -23.05 -23.46 -10.83
C PHE A 108 -21.65 -23.00 -10.46
N ARG A 109 -20.63 -23.53 -11.13
CA ARG A 109 -19.22 -23.34 -10.77
C ARG A 109 -18.36 -23.03 -11.98
N PHE A 110 -17.38 -22.14 -11.78
CA PHE A 110 -16.20 -22.02 -12.63
C PHE A 110 -14.96 -22.31 -11.79
N GLU A 111 -14.21 -23.33 -12.18
CA GLU A 111 -12.97 -23.74 -11.54
C GLU A 111 -11.82 -23.57 -12.55
N PRO A 112 -10.76 -22.81 -12.24
CA PRO A 112 -9.69 -22.50 -13.20
C PRO A 112 -8.65 -23.62 -13.31
N LEU A 113 -7.62 -23.39 -14.14
CA LEU A 113 -6.47 -24.27 -14.29
C LEU A 113 -5.89 -24.69 -12.91
N ILE A 114 -5.69 -25.99 -12.75
CA ILE A 114 -4.91 -26.56 -11.66
C ILE A 114 -3.98 -27.65 -12.19
N ILE A 115 -2.69 -27.58 -11.85
CA ILE A 115 -1.70 -28.61 -12.18
C ILE A 115 -0.92 -28.95 -10.91
N ALA A 116 -0.75 -30.24 -10.62
CA ALA A 116 0.18 -30.73 -9.61
C ALA A 116 1.45 -31.26 -10.29
N VAL A 117 2.61 -30.74 -9.91
CA VAL A 117 3.92 -31.08 -10.48
C VAL A 117 4.81 -31.66 -9.38
N GLU A 118 5.23 -32.93 -9.51
CA GLU A 118 6.29 -33.47 -8.66
C GLU A 118 7.62 -32.90 -9.14
N CYS A 119 8.33 -32.26 -8.22
CA CYS A 119 9.60 -31.59 -8.44
C CYS A 119 10.73 -32.44 -7.85
N LYS A 120 11.90 -32.40 -8.48
CA LYS A 120 13.10 -33.13 -8.05
C LYS A 120 13.51 -32.80 -6.60
N ASP A 121 13.39 -31.53 -6.24
CA ASP A 121 13.80 -30.95 -4.97
C ASP A 121 13.00 -29.66 -4.67
N VAL A 122 13.22 -29.08 -3.49
CA VAL A 122 12.52 -27.87 -3.01
C VAL A 122 12.92 -26.62 -3.81
N GLU A 123 14.16 -26.55 -4.28
CA GLU A 123 14.66 -25.42 -5.08
C GLU A 123 13.99 -25.38 -6.46
N SER A 124 13.93 -26.53 -7.15
CA SER A 124 13.16 -26.71 -8.38
C SER A 124 11.69 -26.31 -8.19
N ALA A 125 11.08 -26.71 -7.06
CA ALA A 125 9.70 -26.35 -6.74
C ALA A 125 9.51 -24.85 -6.47
N GLN A 126 10.46 -24.20 -5.79
CA GLN A 126 10.44 -22.74 -5.57
C GLN A 126 10.59 -21.97 -6.88
N PHE A 127 11.45 -22.44 -7.79
CA PHE A 127 11.63 -21.87 -9.12
C PHE A 127 10.34 -21.96 -9.94
N LEU A 128 9.75 -23.16 -10.06
CA LEU A 128 8.51 -23.37 -10.80
C LEU A 128 7.33 -22.56 -10.22
N VAL A 129 7.21 -22.49 -8.89
CA VAL A 129 6.19 -21.64 -8.23
C VAL A 129 6.40 -20.16 -8.54
N SER A 130 7.65 -19.70 -8.63
CA SER A 130 7.96 -18.30 -8.97
C SER A 130 7.54 -17.96 -10.41
N LEU A 131 7.84 -18.84 -11.37
CA LEU A 131 7.40 -18.70 -12.77
C LEU A 131 5.85 -18.72 -12.87
N ALA A 132 5.20 -19.63 -12.15
CA ALA A 132 3.73 -19.70 -12.07
C ALA A 132 3.12 -18.40 -11.53
N ILE A 133 3.65 -17.85 -10.43
CA ILE A 133 3.15 -16.61 -9.82
C ILE A 133 3.35 -15.41 -10.76
N SER A 134 4.50 -15.31 -11.43
CA SER A 134 4.76 -14.24 -12.41
C SER A 134 3.78 -14.27 -13.60
N SER A 135 3.34 -15.48 -13.98
CA SER A 135 2.35 -15.74 -15.04
C SER A 135 0.88 -15.58 -14.57
N GLY A 136 0.65 -15.11 -13.35
CA GLY A 136 -0.68 -14.85 -12.80
C GLY A 136 -1.30 -15.98 -11.96
N PHE A 137 -0.60 -17.10 -11.78
CA PHE A 137 -1.04 -18.20 -10.90
C PHE A 137 -0.64 -17.93 -9.44
N ARG A 138 -1.27 -16.92 -8.85
CA ARG A 138 -0.94 -16.36 -7.52
C ARG A 138 -1.25 -17.28 -6.32
N GLU A 139 -2.02 -18.35 -6.50
CA GLU A 139 -2.30 -19.35 -5.45
C GLU A 139 -1.37 -20.58 -5.56
N SER A 140 -0.36 -20.48 -6.42
CA SER A 140 0.65 -21.53 -6.58
C SER A 140 1.54 -21.64 -5.35
N GLY A 141 1.97 -22.85 -5.04
CA GLY A 141 2.80 -23.10 -3.87
C GLY A 141 3.18 -24.57 -3.72
N ILE A 142 4.15 -24.83 -2.84
CA ILE A 142 4.58 -26.19 -2.52
C ILE A 142 3.52 -26.82 -1.61
N THR A 143 2.75 -27.76 -2.15
CA THR A 143 1.65 -28.44 -1.45
C THR A 143 2.11 -29.63 -0.62
N SER A 144 3.30 -30.16 -0.90
CA SER A 144 3.97 -31.17 -0.07
C SER A 144 5.50 -31.04 -0.19
N ALA A 145 6.19 -31.08 0.95
CA ALA A 145 7.65 -31.03 1.05
C ALA A 145 8.16 -32.14 2.01
N GLY A 146 7.64 -33.36 1.83
CA GLY A 146 8.00 -34.50 2.67
C GLY A 146 9.33 -35.15 2.25
N LYS A 147 9.96 -35.91 3.15
CA LYS A 147 11.26 -36.60 2.94
C LYS A 147 11.35 -37.52 1.68
N LYS A 148 10.25 -37.77 0.97
CA LYS A 148 10.19 -38.65 -0.22
C LYS A 148 9.70 -37.96 -1.51
N ARG A 149 8.97 -36.83 -1.44
CA ARG A 149 8.35 -36.16 -2.60
C ARG A 149 8.18 -34.66 -2.32
N VAL A 150 8.47 -33.84 -3.33
CA VAL A 150 8.15 -32.41 -3.35
C VAL A 150 7.10 -32.18 -4.43
N ILE A 151 5.98 -31.54 -4.10
CA ILE A 151 4.90 -31.26 -5.05
C ILE A 151 4.63 -29.76 -5.05
N ALA A 152 4.70 -29.14 -6.24
CA ALA A 152 4.22 -27.80 -6.50
C ALA A 152 2.81 -27.87 -7.11
N GLY A 153 1.87 -27.10 -6.56
CA GLY A 153 0.57 -26.87 -7.18
C GLY A 153 0.58 -25.53 -7.92
N ILE A 154 0.24 -25.52 -9.21
CA ILE A 154 0.01 -24.33 -10.03
C ILE A 154 -1.48 -24.00 -9.96
N ARG A 155 -1.86 -22.83 -9.44
CA ARG A 155 -3.27 -22.46 -9.12
C ARG A 155 -3.52 -20.95 -9.17
N CYS A 156 -4.76 -20.54 -9.43
CA CYS A 156 -5.17 -19.14 -9.37
C CYS A 156 -6.56 -18.93 -8.74
N SER A 157 -6.85 -17.67 -8.38
CA SER A 157 -8.03 -17.24 -7.62
C SER A 157 -9.27 -16.91 -8.46
N ILE A 158 -9.20 -17.00 -9.79
CA ILE A 158 -10.36 -16.74 -10.66
C ILE A 158 -11.36 -17.90 -10.59
N ARG A 159 -12.26 -17.84 -9.61
CA ARG A 159 -13.29 -18.85 -9.37
C ARG A 159 -14.69 -18.23 -9.50
N MET A 160 -15.71 -19.08 -9.56
CA MET A 160 -17.11 -18.71 -9.40
C MET A 160 -17.86 -19.87 -8.78
N GLU A 161 -18.78 -19.59 -7.86
CA GLU A 161 -19.62 -20.59 -7.21
C GLU A 161 -20.93 -19.89 -6.84
N VAL A 162 -22.05 -20.35 -7.42
CA VAL A 162 -23.36 -19.71 -7.29
C VAL A 162 -24.41 -20.82 -7.08
N PRO A 163 -25.15 -20.83 -5.96
CA PRO A 163 -26.27 -21.75 -5.80
C PRO A 163 -27.40 -21.36 -6.76
N LEU A 164 -28.03 -22.34 -7.37
CA LEU A 164 -29.15 -22.17 -8.31
C LEU A 164 -30.51 -22.51 -7.67
N GLY A 165 -30.52 -23.18 -6.53
CA GLY A 165 -31.71 -23.78 -5.92
C GLY A 165 -31.48 -25.28 -5.70
N ASP A 166 -32.54 -26.07 -5.75
CA ASP A 166 -32.47 -27.53 -5.78
C ASP A 166 -33.11 -28.10 -7.06
N SER A 167 -32.99 -29.42 -7.25
CA SER A 167 -33.51 -30.10 -8.44
C SER A 167 -35.04 -30.04 -8.60
N ASP A 168 -35.77 -29.67 -7.56
CA ASP A 168 -37.23 -29.60 -7.51
C ASP A 168 -37.72 -28.14 -7.69
N ASN A 169 -36.91 -27.17 -7.26
CA ASN A 169 -37.21 -25.74 -7.24
C ASN A 169 -35.93 -24.90 -7.49
N LEU A 170 -35.76 -24.49 -8.75
CA LEU A 170 -34.73 -23.51 -9.14
C LEU A 170 -35.15 -22.10 -8.68
N LEU A 171 -34.25 -21.43 -7.96
CA LEU A 171 -34.42 -20.08 -7.42
C LEU A 171 -33.91 -19.00 -8.39
N VAL A 172 -33.74 -19.33 -9.66
CA VAL A 172 -33.08 -18.50 -10.69
C VAL A 172 -33.87 -18.52 -11.99
N SER A 173 -33.87 -17.40 -12.73
CA SER A 173 -34.50 -17.32 -14.05
C SER A 173 -33.55 -17.82 -15.17
N GLN A 174 -34.10 -18.07 -16.35
CA GLN A 174 -33.30 -18.50 -17.52
C GLN A 174 -32.30 -17.41 -17.94
N GLU A 175 -32.70 -16.14 -17.85
CA GLU A 175 -31.88 -14.97 -18.17
C GLU A 175 -30.69 -14.86 -17.21
N TYR A 176 -30.93 -15.12 -15.91
CA TYR A 176 -29.86 -15.15 -14.92
C TYR A 176 -28.88 -16.31 -15.17
N VAL A 177 -29.38 -17.48 -15.57
CA VAL A 177 -28.50 -18.61 -15.97
C VAL A 177 -27.66 -18.26 -17.21
N ARG A 178 -28.23 -17.61 -18.23
CA ARG A 178 -27.45 -17.13 -19.39
C ARG A 178 -26.36 -16.13 -18.96
N PHE A 179 -26.70 -15.17 -18.12
CA PHE A 179 -25.73 -14.22 -17.53
C PHE A 179 -24.60 -14.93 -16.76
N LEU A 180 -24.92 -15.94 -15.94
CA LEU A 180 -23.91 -16.74 -15.23
C LEU A 180 -22.97 -17.46 -16.20
N VAL A 181 -23.50 -18.02 -17.30
CA VAL A 181 -22.70 -18.65 -18.36
C VAL A 181 -21.75 -17.63 -19.01
N ASP A 182 -22.20 -16.41 -19.32
CA ASP A 182 -21.35 -15.36 -19.89
C ASP A 182 -20.26 -14.87 -18.92
N VAL A 183 -20.55 -14.81 -17.62
CA VAL A 183 -19.53 -14.55 -16.59
C VAL A 183 -18.53 -15.72 -16.52
N ALA A 184 -19.00 -16.97 -16.65
CA ALA A 184 -18.14 -18.16 -16.66
C ALA A 184 -17.23 -18.20 -17.90
N ASN A 185 -17.76 -17.92 -19.10
CA ASN A 185 -17.01 -17.87 -20.35
C ASN A 185 -15.93 -16.77 -20.33
N ARG A 186 -16.24 -15.56 -19.82
CA ARG A 186 -15.23 -14.51 -19.62
C ARG A 186 -14.13 -14.92 -18.62
N LYS A 187 -14.46 -15.72 -17.60
CA LYS A 187 -13.46 -16.30 -16.68
C LYS A 187 -12.64 -17.42 -17.34
N MET A 188 -13.24 -18.22 -18.21
CA MET A 188 -12.56 -19.25 -19.02
C MET A 188 -11.53 -18.62 -19.97
N GLU A 189 -11.90 -17.57 -20.67
CA GLU A 189 -10.98 -16.86 -21.57
C GLU A 189 -9.82 -16.22 -20.79
N ALA A 190 -10.11 -15.57 -19.67
CA ALA A 190 -9.08 -15.06 -18.77
C ALA A 190 -8.19 -16.18 -18.16
N ASN A 191 -8.69 -17.41 -18.07
CA ASN A 191 -7.90 -18.57 -17.65
C ASN A 191 -6.96 -19.05 -18.78
N ARG A 192 -7.46 -19.16 -20.02
CA ARG A 192 -6.67 -19.51 -21.22
C ARG A 192 -5.48 -18.57 -21.42
N LYS A 193 -5.72 -17.27 -21.41
CA LYS A 193 -4.66 -16.24 -21.54
C LYS A 193 -3.57 -16.33 -20.46
N ARG A 194 -3.89 -16.80 -19.25
CA ARG A 194 -2.88 -17.05 -18.20
C ARG A 194 -2.09 -18.33 -18.46
N THR A 195 -2.75 -19.40 -18.91
CA THR A 195 -2.12 -20.66 -19.32
C THR A 195 -1.09 -20.45 -20.44
N GLU A 196 -1.44 -19.65 -21.45
CA GLU A 196 -0.54 -19.25 -22.55
C GLU A 196 0.64 -18.39 -22.06
N GLY A 197 0.37 -17.43 -21.17
CA GLY A 197 1.42 -16.64 -20.52
C GLY A 197 2.41 -17.52 -19.75
N LEU A 198 1.92 -18.53 -19.02
CA LEU A 198 2.77 -19.50 -18.32
C LEU A 198 3.58 -20.38 -19.27
N LEU A 199 2.99 -20.85 -20.37
CA LEU A 199 3.72 -21.60 -21.41
C LEU A 199 4.87 -20.75 -21.99
N THR A 200 4.62 -19.48 -22.25
CA THR A 200 5.61 -18.52 -22.75
C THR A 200 6.75 -18.34 -21.74
N VAL A 201 6.43 -18.01 -20.48
CA VAL A 201 7.41 -17.81 -19.41
C VAL A 201 8.26 -19.07 -19.15
N LEU A 202 7.68 -20.27 -19.27
CA LEU A 202 8.46 -21.52 -19.14
C LEU A 202 9.44 -21.70 -20.30
N ARG A 203 9.03 -21.43 -21.54
CA ARG A 203 9.91 -21.49 -22.73
C ARG A 203 11.05 -20.48 -22.63
N ASP A 204 10.75 -19.24 -22.25
CA ASP A 204 11.74 -18.18 -22.01
C ASP A 204 12.77 -18.54 -20.91
N ASN A 205 12.40 -19.44 -20.00
CA ASN A 205 13.27 -19.97 -18.93
C ASN A 205 13.87 -21.35 -19.27
N GLY A 206 13.99 -21.70 -20.56
CA GLY A 206 14.74 -22.87 -21.02
C GLY A 206 14.00 -24.21 -20.96
N PHE A 207 12.68 -24.21 -20.78
CA PHE A 207 11.90 -25.45 -20.90
C PHE A 207 11.67 -25.78 -22.38
N VAL A 208 12.41 -26.77 -22.89
CA VAL A 208 12.32 -27.21 -24.29
C VAL A 208 11.12 -28.15 -24.48
N GLY A 209 10.08 -27.67 -25.18
CA GLY A 209 9.03 -28.51 -25.74
C GLY A 209 9.25 -28.76 -27.24
N PRO A 210 8.59 -29.76 -27.86
CA PRO A 210 8.68 -29.97 -29.30
C PRO A 210 8.10 -28.76 -30.05
N GLU A 211 8.81 -28.32 -31.08
CA GLU A 211 8.35 -27.25 -31.97
C GLU A 211 7.10 -27.72 -32.72
N THR A 212 6.00 -26.97 -32.56
CA THR A 212 4.79 -27.15 -33.36
C THR A 212 4.91 -26.22 -34.55
N THR A 213 5.13 -26.78 -35.73
CA THR A 213 5.07 -26.03 -36.99
C THR A 213 3.68 -25.42 -37.17
N PRO A 214 3.56 -24.19 -37.70
CA PRO A 214 2.26 -23.55 -37.88
C PRO A 214 1.54 -24.22 -39.06
N SER A 215 0.44 -24.92 -38.77
CA SER A 215 -0.50 -25.41 -39.78
C SER A 215 -1.35 -24.26 -40.32
N GLU A 216 -1.70 -24.35 -41.60
CA GLU A 216 -2.27 -23.27 -42.40
C GLU A 216 -3.68 -22.80 -41.96
N ASN A 217 -3.93 -21.51 -42.17
CA ASN A 217 -5.23 -20.87 -42.40
C ASN A 217 -6.41 -21.21 -41.45
N VAL A 218 -6.54 -20.43 -40.38
CA VAL A 218 -7.87 -20.01 -39.89
C VAL A 218 -7.92 -18.49 -39.87
N ASN A 219 -8.77 -17.91 -40.73
CA ASN A 219 -9.09 -16.48 -40.73
C ASN A 219 -9.82 -16.13 -39.42
N VAL A 220 -9.10 -15.58 -38.44
CA VAL A 220 -9.72 -14.87 -37.32
C VAL A 220 -9.93 -13.42 -37.76
N ALA A 221 -11.07 -13.17 -38.38
CA ALA A 221 -11.51 -11.82 -38.70
C ALA A 221 -11.57 -10.98 -37.42
N SER A 222 -10.94 -9.81 -37.45
CA SER A 222 -11.07 -8.80 -36.39
C SER A 222 -12.50 -8.26 -36.39
N TYR A 223 -13.34 -8.77 -35.49
CA TYR A 223 -14.58 -8.10 -35.12
C TYR A 223 -14.22 -6.77 -34.45
N CYS A 224 -14.25 -5.70 -35.26
CA CYS A 224 -14.31 -4.35 -34.78
C CYS A 224 -15.74 -4.10 -34.30
N GLU A 225 -15.92 -3.73 -33.04
CA GLU A 225 -17.12 -2.99 -32.65
C GLU A 225 -16.94 -1.54 -33.12
N ASP A 226 -17.42 -1.25 -34.33
CA ASP A 226 -17.66 0.12 -34.76
C ASP A 226 -18.81 0.70 -33.91
N GLY A 227 -18.52 1.78 -33.16
CA GLY A 227 -19.47 2.28 -32.18
C GLY A 227 -19.05 3.55 -31.44
N ILE A 228 -18.96 4.68 -32.15
CA ILE A 228 -18.86 6.04 -31.58
C ILE A 228 -17.51 6.33 -30.87
N ALA A 229 -16.42 6.33 -31.63
CA ALA A 229 -15.17 7.01 -31.26
C ALA A 229 -14.60 7.90 -32.38
N ASP A 230 -15.38 8.18 -33.42
CA ASP A 230 -14.91 8.87 -34.62
C ASP A 230 -15.31 10.35 -34.62
N LYS A 231 -14.65 11.14 -33.75
CA LYS A 231 -14.66 12.63 -33.76
C LYS A 231 -13.66 13.25 -32.78
N LEU A 232 -12.40 12.78 -32.74
CA LEU A 232 -11.26 13.49 -32.12
C LEU A 232 -9.97 12.83 -32.61
N GLY A 233 -9.32 13.41 -33.62
CA GLY A 233 -8.22 12.77 -34.35
C GLY A 233 -7.01 12.47 -33.46
N VAL A 234 -6.63 11.20 -33.35
CA VAL A 234 -5.39 10.73 -32.72
C VAL A 234 -4.53 10.08 -33.79
N SER A 235 -3.42 10.75 -34.16
CA SER A 235 -2.41 10.19 -35.06
C SER A 235 -1.49 9.22 -34.34
N ASN A 236 -0.98 8.21 -35.06
CA ASN A 236 0.10 7.32 -34.59
C ASN A 236 1.31 8.11 -34.04
N CYS A 237 1.95 7.55 -33.01
CA CYS A 237 2.94 8.22 -32.17
C CYS A 237 4.20 8.72 -32.94
N PRO A 238 4.53 10.03 -32.87
CA PRO A 238 5.77 10.57 -33.46
C PRO A 238 6.97 10.61 -32.49
N PHE A 239 6.86 10.04 -31.29
CA PHE A 239 7.87 10.14 -30.22
C PHE A 239 8.71 8.87 -30.09
N SER A 240 10.03 8.99 -30.27
CA SER A 240 10.97 7.93 -29.95
C SER A 240 11.29 7.92 -28.44
N VAL A 241 11.00 6.79 -27.79
CA VAL A 241 11.46 6.50 -26.43
C VAL A 241 12.58 5.47 -26.50
N SER A 242 13.71 5.78 -25.86
CA SER A 242 14.86 4.89 -25.77
C SER A 242 15.21 4.60 -24.31
N ARG A 243 15.60 3.35 -24.03
CA ARG A 243 16.27 3.01 -22.77
C ARG A 243 17.63 3.68 -22.77
N MET A 244 17.99 4.33 -21.67
CA MET A 244 19.32 4.90 -21.53
C MET A 244 20.31 3.79 -21.14
N VAL A 245 21.40 3.65 -21.89
CA VAL A 245 22.52 2.78 -21.52
C VAL A 245 23.33 3.54 -20.47
N VAL A 246 23.58 2.91 -19.32
CA VAL A 246 24.35 3.52 -18.23
C VAL A 246 25.70 2.81 -18.12
N VAL A 247 26.78 3.59 -18.00
CA VAL A 247 28.17 3.12 -17.94
C VAL A 247 28.90 3.76 -16.76
N GLY A 248 29.99 3.13 -16.29
CA GLY A 248 30.67 3.55 -15.07
C GLY A 248 30.09 2.86 -13.84
N GLU A 249 29.40 3.60 -12.98
CA GLU A 249 28.71 3.04 -11.81
C GLU A 249 27.53 2.12 -12.18
N PRO A 250 27.16 1.13 -11.34
CA PRO A 250 26.08 0.19 -11.66
C PRO A 250 24.71 0.87 -11.84
N THR A 251 23.99 0.53 -12.91
CA THR A 251 22.65 1.07 -13.25
C THR A 251 21.67 0.94 -12.08
N GLU A 252 21.80 -0.11 -11.27
CA GLU A 252 20.96 -0.36 -10.11
C GLU A 252 21.10 0.72 -9.03
N LYS A 253 22.15 1.56 -9.04
CA LYS A 253 22.21 2.77 -8.20
C LYS A 253 21.11 3.79 -8.55
N LEU A 254 20.62 3.81 -9.79
CA LEU A 254 19.49 4.65 -10.25
C LEU A 254 18.12 3.99 -10.04
N PHE A 255 18.06 2.73 -9.58
CA PHE A 255 16.82 2.06 -9.21
C PHE A 255 16.33 2.56 -7.85
N LEU A 256 15.83 3.80 -7.86
CA LEU A 256 15.42 4.59 -6.70
C LEU A 256 14.03 5.16 -6.94
N TRP A 257 13.22 5.30 -5.88
CA TRP A 257 12.04 6.15 -5.92
C TRP A 257 12.09 7.24 -4.85
N GLY A 258 11.46 8.38 -5.14
CA GLY A 258 11.44 9.53 -4.24
C GLY A 258 12.84 10.06 -3.90
N HIS A 259 13.80 9.84 -4.79
CA HIS A 259 15.00 10.66 -4.93
C HIS A 259 14.62 12.03 -5.50
N SER A 260 15.57 12.94 -5.52
CA SER A 260 15.50 14.18 -6.28
C SER A 260 16.54 14.18 -7.39
N ALA A 261 16.34 15.00 -8.42
CA ALA A 261 17.29 15.19 -9.50
C ALA A 261 17.33 16.68 -9.92
N CYS A 262 18.51 17.18 -10.29
CA CYS A 262 18.72 18.54 -10.79
C CYS A 262 19.76 18.51 -11.92
N LEU A 263 19.54 19.31 -12.98
CA LEU A 263 20.53 19.53 -14.03
C LEU A 263 21.63 20.48 -13.54
N LEU A 264 22.89 20.06 -13.66
CA LEU A 264 24.11 20.82 -13.38
C LEU A 264 24.89 20.99 -14.67
N ASP A 265 24.69 22.11 -15.36
CA ASP A 265 25.25 22.44 -16.68
C ASP A 265 24.98 21.38 -17.77
N ARG A 266 25.73 20.28 -17.74
CA ARG A 266 25.62 19.12 -18.64
C ARG A 266 25.34 17.78 -17.96
N GLU A 267 25.54 17.64 -16.65
CA GLU A 267 25.31 16.40 -15.90
C GLU A 267 24.05 16.53 -15.02
N ILE A 268 23.41 15.41 -14.66
CA ILE A 268 22.26 15.38 -13.75
C ILE A 268 22.75 14.88 -12.39
N LEU A 269 22.65 15.72 -11.36
CA LEU A 269 22.83 15.29 -9.97
C LEU A 269 21.57 14.57 -9.50
N VAL A 270 21.73 13.31 -9.07
CA VAL A 270 20.69 12.51 -8.41
C VAL A 270 21.05 12.36 -6.94
N PHE A 271 20.11 12.67 -6.04
CA PHE A 271 20.33 12.57 -4.61
C PHE A 271 19.21 11.81 -3.87
N GLY A 272 19.65 10.95 -2.95
CA GLY A 272 18.81 10.24 -2.00
C GLY A 272 17.82 9.25 -2.61
N GLY A 273 16.60 9.20 -2.07
CA GLY A 273 15.57 8.22 -2.45
C GLY A 273 15.72 6.88 -1.74
N PHE A 274 14.92 5.90 -2.16
CA PHE A 274 14.87 4.56 -1.57
C PHE A 274 14.99 3.49 -2.65
N GLY A 275 15.91 2.55 -2.46
CA GLY A 275 16.27 1.52 -3.45
C GLY A 275 17.78 1.32 -3.52
N GLY A 276 18.32 1.23 -4.74
CA GLY A 276 19.76 1.08 -5.00
C GLY A 276 20.29 -0.34 -4.83
N VAL A 277 21.56 -0.56 -5.20
CA VAL A 277 22.30 -1.83 -5.06
C VAL A 277 22.18 -2.43 -3.64
N GLY A 278 21.73 -3.69 -3.55
CA GLY A 278 21.68 -4.46 -2.31
C GLY A 278 20.29 -4.51 -1.64
N ARG A 279 20.23 -4.30 -0.32
CA ARG A 279 18.94 -4.26 0.41
C ARG A 279 18.28 -2.90 0.22
N HIS A 280 16.96 -2.91 0.05
CA HIS A 280 16.09 -1.74 0.05
C HIS A 280 16.34 -0.82 1.26
N ALA A 281 17.00 0.30 1.01
CA ALA A 281 17.36 1.29 2.02
C ALA A 281 17.27 2.71 1.42
N ARG A 282 17.26 3.72 2.28
CA ARG A 282 17.43 5.11 1.84
C ARG A 282 18.89 5.41 1.51
N ARG A 283 19.12 6.30 0.55
CA ARG A 283 20.46 6.72 0.13
C ARG A 283 20.75 8.17 0.52
N ASN A 284 22.04 8.49 0.54
CA ASN A 284 22.63 9.83 0.62
C ASN A 284 23.89 9.94 -0.26
N GLU A 285 24.10 8.99 -1.17
CA GLU A 285 25.20 9.03 -2.12
C GLU A 285 24.81 10.01 -3.25
N PRO A 286 25.52 11.13 -3.45
CA PRO A 286 25.34 11.97 -4.63
C PRO A 286 25.88 11.26 -5.87
N LEU A 287 25.06 11.18 -6.91
CA LEU A 287 25.43 10.59 -8.20
C LEU A 287 25.36 11.65 -9.29
N LEU A 288 26.41 11.78 -10.09
CA LEU A 288 26.40 12.57 -11.32
C LEU A 288 26.22 11.64 -12.51
N LEU A 289 25.19 11.91 -13.31
CA LEU A 289 24.89 11.22 -14.55
C LEU A 289 25.13 12.18 -15.71
N ASP A 290 26.09 11.89 -16.59
CA ASP A 290 26.11 12.50 -17.92
C ASP A 290 24.98 11.88 -18.76
N PRO A 291 23.92 12.62 -19.10
CA PRO A 291 22.82 12.11 -19.91
C PRO A 291 23.27 11.79 -21.35
N LEU A 292 24.30 12.46 -21.91
CA LEU A 292 24.72 12.25 -23.29
C LEU A 292 25.47 10.94 -23.47
N SER A 293 26.49 10.68 -22.64
CA SER A 293 27.26 9.43 -22.68
C SER A 293 26.64 8.28 -21.87
N GLY A 294 25.70 8.59 -20.97
CA GLY A 294 25.19 7.64 -19.98
C GLY A 294 26.15 7.36 -18.82
N THR A 295 27.25 8.12 -18.71
CA THR A 295 28.26 7.90 -17.66
C THR A 295 27.73 8.29 -16.29
N LEU A 296 27.61 7.33 -15.39
CA LEU A 296 27.24 7.51 -13.99
C LEU A 296 28.48 7.46 -13.11
N LYS A 297 28.64 8.46 -12.23
CA LYS A 297 29.75 8.60 -11.28
C LYS A 297 29.19 8.85 -9.88
N ALA A 298 29.77 8.23 -8.87
CA ALA A 298 29.55 8.62 -7.48
C ALA A 298 30.47 9.80 -7.13
N VAL A 299 29.95 10.81 -6.43
CA VAL A 299 30.76 11.93 -5.94
C VAL A 299 31.22 11.61 -4.52
N ASN A 300 32.53 11.51 -4.32
CA ASN A 300 33.11 11.37 -2.99
C ASN A 300 32.99 12.70 -2.24
N VAL A 301 32.40 12.66 -1.05
CA VAL A 301 32.16 13.82 -0.19
C VAL A 301 32.47 13.45 1.26
N ASP A 302 33.16 14.33 1.99
CA ASP A 302 33.55 14.05 3.39
C ASP A 302 32.37 14.17 4.37
N VAL A 303 31.47 15.11 4.08
CA VAL A 303 30.21 15.33 4.81
C VAL A 303 29.06 15.23 3.80
N ALA A 304 27.93 14.67 4.22
CA ALA A 304 26.73 14.54 3.39
C ALA A 304 25.46 14.64 4.24
N PRO A 305 24.31 15.04 3.64
CA PRO A 305 23.03 14.95 4.29
C PRO A 305 22.71 13.50 4.69
N SER A 306 21.92 13.31 5.74
CA SER A 306 21.43 11.98 6.15
C SER A 306 20.62 11.28 5.05
N SER A 307 20.68 9.94 5.00
CA SER A 307 19.97 9.11 4.00
C SER A 307 18.47 9.35 4.01
N ARG A 308 17.90 9.90 2.94
CA ARG A 308 16.54 10.49 2.93
C ARG A 308 15.77 10.23 1.65
N LEU A 309 14.44 10.21 1.75
CA LEU A 309 13.52 10.16 0.60
C LEU A 309 12.44 11.23 0.72
N GLY A 310 11.88 11.66 -0.41
CA GLY A 310 10.78 12.65 -0.46
C GLY A 310 11.18 14.02 0.05
N HIS A 311 12.45 14.39 -0.11
CA HIS A 311 12.94 15.76 -0.04
C HIS A 311 12.76 16.42 -1.41
N THR A 312 12.99 17.73 -1.50
CA THR A 312 13.15 18.43 -2.79
C THR A 312 14.61 18.78 -3.01
N ALA A 313 15.01 18.87 -4.28
CA ALA A 313 16.25 19.51 -4.71
C ALA A 313 15.92 20.73 -5.57
N SER A 314 16.75 21.75 -5.51
CA SER A 314 16.59 22.98 -6.30
C SER A 314 17.96 23.60 -6.55
N LEU A 315 18.34 23.78 -7.82
CA LEU A 315 19.56 24.50 -8.18
C LEU A 315 19.29 26.00 -8.16
N VAL A 316 20.12 26.75 -7.44
CA VAL A 316 20.15 28.23 -7.50
C VAL A 316 21.62 28.66 -7.57
N GLY A 317 21.99 29.37 -8.64
CA GLY A 317 23.40 29.66 -8.94
C GLY A 317 24.22 28.37 -9.07
N HIS A 318 25.31 28.26 -8.31
CA HIS A 318 26.19 27.08 -8.25
C HIS A 318 25.92 26.19 -7.02
N CYS A 319 24.71 26.29 -6.42
CA CYS A 319 24.35 25.57 -5.21
C CYS A 319 23.06 24.75 -5.40
N VAL A 320 23.10 23.45 -5.09
CA VAL A 320 21.87 22.63 -4.99
C VAL A 320 21.39 22.58 -3.56
N TYR A 321 20.15 23.03 -3.34
CA TYR A 321 19.49 23.07 -2.05
C TYR A 321 18.62 21.82 -1.87
N ILE A 322 18.97 20.98 -0.88
CA ILE A 322 18.20 19.83 -0.43
C ILE A 322 17.39 20.23 0.80
N ILE A 323 16.06 20.15 0.70
CA ILE A 323 15.15 20.65 1.75
C ILE A 323 14.31 19.51 2.32
N GLY A 324 14.47 19.27 3.63
CA GLY A 324 13.68 18.33 4.43
C GLY A 324 13.73 16.88 3.97
N GLY A 325 12.56 16.23 3.94
CA GLY A 325 12.40 14.82 3.60
C GLY A 325 12.29 13.91 4.83
N ARG A 326 12.57 12.61 4.66
CA ARG A 326 12.42 11.62 5.74
C ARG A 326 13.57 10.63 5.77
N ALA A 327 14.29 10.55 6.89
CA ALA A 327 15.44 9.67 7.08
C ALA A 327 15.05 8.25 7.51
N ASP A 328 14.03 8.11 8.35
CA ASP A 328 13.55 6.81 8.84
C ASP A 328 12.03 6.83 9.13
N PRO A 329 11.40 5.73 9.58
CA PRO A 329 9.97 5.73 9.89
C PRO A 329 9.53 6.73 10.98
N LEU A 330 10.43 7.27 11.80
CA LEU A 330 10.12 8.23 12.85
C LEU A 330 10.73 9.62 12.57
N ASN A 331 11.90 9.67 11.94
CA ASN A 331 12.63 10.91 11.68
C ASN A 331 12.21 11.59 10.37
N ILE A 332 11.40 12.64 10.49
CA ILE A 332 11.01 13.58 9.42
C ILE A 332 11.82 14.86 9.59
N LEU A 333 12.46 15.29 8.51
CA LEU A 333 13.51 16.29 8.52
C LEU A 333 12.99 17.68 8.13
N ASN A 334 13.62 18.69 8.70
CA ASN A 334 13.42 20.11 8.39
C ASN A 334 14.71 20.83 7.97
N ASP A 335 15.81 20.12 7.84
CA ASP A 335 17.12 20.68 7.51
C ASP A 335 17.21 21.16 6.05
N VAL A 336 18.06 22.16 5.83
CA VAL A 336 18.43 22.68 4.52
C VAL A 336 19.92 22.42 4.31
N TRP A 337 20.25 21.63 3.30
CA TRP A 337 21.64 21.36 2.90
C TRP A 337 21.94 21.98 1.55
N MET A 338 23.13 22.56 1.41
CA MET A 338 23.64 23.13 0.18
C MET A 338 24.77 22.25 -0.35
N PHE A 339 24.76 21.94 -1.65
CA PHE A 339 25.86 21.31 -2.37
C PHE A 339 26.50 22.33 -3.31
N ASP A 340 27.74 22.73 -3.04
CA ASP A 340 28.56 23.57 -3.92
C ASP A 340 28.96 22.72 -5.15
N THR A 341 28.44 23.06 -6.33
CA THR A 341 28.60 22.24 -7.53
C THR A 341 30.01 22.33 -8.12
N ALA A 342 30.79 23.35 -7.76
CA ALA A 342 32.16 23.56 -8.23
C ALA A 342 33.20 22.88 -7.32
N LYS A 343 32.94 22.85 -6.01
CA LYS A 343 33.83 22.18 -5.02
C LYS A 343 33.42 20.74 -4.71
N HIS A 344 32.19 20.36 -5.07
CA HIS A 344 31.56 19.11 -4.67
C HIS A 344 31.44 18.93 -3.15
N GLU A 345 31.24 20.02 -2.41
CA GLU A 345 31.13 20.02 -0.95
C GLU A 345 29.67 20.19 -0.48
N TRP A 346 29.28 19.44 0.55
CA TRP A 346 28.02 19.67 1.27
C TRP A 346 28.21 20.57 2.48
N ARG A 347 27.27 21.50 2.69
CA ARG A 347 27.22 22.39 3.85
C ARG A 347 25.80 22.40 4.41
N LEU A 348 25.65 22.13 5.71
CA LEU A 348 24.39 22.36 6.41
C LEU A 348 24.16 23.87 6.53
N SER A 349 22.95 24.34 6.23
CA SER A 349 22.61 25.76 6.33
C SER A 349 21.67 26.03 7.51
N GLU A 350 22.06 26.97 8.36
CA GLU A 350 21.22 27.53 9.41
C GLU A 350 20.33 28.63 8.84
N ALA A 351 19.30 28.24 8.10
CA ALA A 351 18.32 29.17 7.56
C ALA A 351 17.44 29.76 8.68
N THR A 352 17.30 31.08 8.73
CA THR A 352 16.58 31.81 9.79
C THR A 352 15.18 32.27 9.33
N GLY A 353 14.41 32.94 10.20
CA GLY A 353 13.05 33.42 9.88
C GLY A 353 11.94 32.41 10.23
N SER A 354 10.93 32.29 9.37
CA SER A 354 9.80 31.35 9.50
C SER A 354 10.27 29.90 9.31
N ALA A 355 10.88 29.32 10.35
CA ALA A 355 11.55 28.02 10.32
C ALA A 355 10.76 26.95 9.55
N PHE A 356 11.42 26.32 8.58
CA PHE A 356 10.80 25.25 7.79
C PHE A 356 10.31 24.13 8.74
N PRO A 357 9.02 23.77 8.74
CA PRO A 357 8.52 22.68 9.57
C PRO A 357 8.90 21.33 8.97
N SER A 358 9.19 20.33 9.81
CA SER A 358 9.55 18.99 9.35
C SER A 358 8.50 18.42 8.42
N ARG A 359 8.85 18.14 7.15
CA ARG A 359 7.93 17.56 6.17
C ARG A 359 8.66 16.81 5.06
N HIS A 360 7.95 15.85 4.46
CA HIS A 360 8.37 15.15 3.25
C HIS A 360 7.24 15.12 2.22
N ARG A 361 7.58 14.86 0.95
CA ARG A 361 6.66 14.86 -0.20
C ARG A 361 5.95 16.21 -0.42
N HIS A 362 6.56 17.30 0.01
CA HIS A 362 6.29 18.64 -0.52
C HIS A 362 6.84 18.75 -1.95
N ALA A 363 6.42 19.78 -2.68
CA ALA A 363 7.04 20.17 -3.95
C ALA A 363 7.74 21.53 -3.80
N ALA A 364 8.71 21.79 -4.67
CA ALA A 364 9.46 23.05 -4.70
C ALA A 364 9.63 23.55 -6.14
N ALA A 365 9.74 24.87 -6.31
CA ALA A 365 10.07 25.51 -7.57
C ALA A 365 10.96 26.75 -7.33
N VAL A 366 11.87 27.01 -8.26
CA VAL A 366 12.81 28.14 -8.20
C VAL A 366 12.31 29.27 -9.09
N VAL A 367 12.26 30.49 -8.57
CA VAL A 367 12.09 31.72 -9.38
C VAL A 367 13.09 32.76 -8.88
N GLY A 368 14.02 33.17 -9.75
CA GLY A 368 15.17 33.99 -9.34
C GLY A 368 16.02 33.28 -8.30
N SER A 369 16.44 34.00 -7.26
CA SER A 369 17.16 33.48 -6.08
C SER A 369 16.24 32.97 -4.96
N SER A 370 14.98 32.65 -5.27
CA SER A 370 13.97 32.22 -4.29
C SER A 370 13.46 30.81 -4.58
N ILE A 371 13.44 29.97 -3.55
CA ILE A 371 12.93 28.59 -3.59
C ILE A 371 11.57 28.57 -2.87
N TYR A 372 10.50 28.40 -3.62
CA TYR A 372 9.14 28.29 -3.09
C TYR A 372 8.81 26.83 -2.82
N VAL A 373 8.29 26.53 -1.63
CA VAL A 373 7.92 25.18 -1.18
C VAL A 373 6.47 25.13 -0.75
N PHE A 374 5.68 24.23 -1.33
CA PHE A 374 4.26 24.05 -0.99
C PHE A 374 3.94 22.69 -0.36
N GLY A 375 3.03 22.71 0.60
CA GLY A 375 2.36 21.53 1.15
C GLY A 375 3.31 20.49 1.76
N GLY A 376 3.04 19.21 1.52
CA GLY A 376 3.80 18.07 2.08
C GLY A 376 3.15 17.43 3.31
N LEU A 377 3.83 16.44 3.88
CA LEU A 377 3.33 15.57 4.95
C LEU A 377 4.30 15.50 6.14
N ASN A 378 3.77 15.68 7.35
CA ASN A 378 4.41 15.37 8.62
C ASN A 378 3.56 14.36 9.39
N ASN A 379 4.01 13.10 9.47
CA ASN A 379 3.22 11.96 9.95
C ASN A 379 1.85 11.89 9.25
N ASP A 380 0.76 12.27 9.92
CA ASP A 380 -0.61 12.30 9.37
C ASP A 380 -1.12 13.73 9.11
N ILE A 381 -0.30 14.76 9.35
CA ILE A 381 -0.60 16.16 9.11
C ILE A 381 -0.17 16.53 7.69
N ILE A 382 -1.13 16.91 6.85
CA ILE A 382 -0.90 17.40 5.48
C ILE A 382 -0.91 18.93 5.52
N SER A 383 0.11 19.56 4.95
CA SER A 383 0.20 21.03 4.91
C SER A 383 -0.43 21.61 3.64
N SER A 384 -0.90 22.86 3.76
CA SER A 384 -1.25 23.78 2.66
C SER A 384 -0.43 25.08 2.67
N SER A 385 0.64 25.16 3.49
CA SER A 385 1.47 26.37 3.58
C SER A 385 2.35 26.54 2.34
N LEU A 386 2.53 27.79 1.92
CA LEU A 386 3.52 28.21 0.93
C LEU A 386 4.64 28.94 1.68
N LEU A 387 5.83 28.35 1.73
CA LEU A 387 7.02 29.01 2.26
C LEU A 387 7.95 29.40 1.11
N VAL A 388 8.72 30.45 1.29
CA VAL A 388 9.81 30.83 0.39
C VAL A 388 11.13 30.94 1.16
N LEU A 389 12.18 30.32 0.64
CA LEU A 389 13.56 30.51 1.07
C LEU A 389 14.24 31.43 0.07
N ASN A 390 14.66 32.61 0.52
CA ASN A 390 15.58 33.45 -0.24
C ASN A 390 17.00 32.92 -0.04
N THR A 391 17.70 32.58 -1.11
CA THR A 391 19.03 31.91 -1.03
C THR A 391 20.20 32.87 -0.90
N GLU A 392 19.99 34.18 -1.04
CA GLU A 392 21.01 35.21 -0.82
C GLU A 392 21.11 35.57 0.67
N THR A 393 19.96 35.64 1.35
CA THR A 393 19.84 35.95 2.79
C THR A 393 19.75 34.71 3.67
N MET A 394 19.48 33.54 3.08
CA MET A 394 19.13 32.30 3.78
C MET A 394 18.00 32.46 4.80
N GLN A 395 16.98 33.26 4.45
CA GLN A 395 15.78 33.47 5.26
C GLN A 395 14.55 32.79 4.68
N TRP A 396 13.85 32.06 5.54
CA TRP A 396 12.52 31.55 5.29
C TRP A 396 11.45 32.58 5.63
N ASN A 397 10.47 32.74 4.75
CA ASN A 397 9.27 33.52 4.99
C ASN A 397 8.03 32.70 4.60
N GLU A 398 6.92 32.87 5.34
CA GLU A 398 5.62 32.39 4.89
C GLU A 398 5.00 33.38 3.90
N VAL A 399 4.55 32.86 2.75
CA VAL A 399 4.00 33.69 1.67
C VAL A 399 2.51 33.88 1.90
N LEU A 400 2.14 35.07 2.36
CA LEU A 400 0.75 35.52 2.47
C LEU A 400 0.20 35.79 1.05
N ALA A 401 -0.37 34.75 0.44
CA ALA A 401 -0.98 34.82 -0.88
C ALA A 401 -2.52 34.92 -0.83
N SER A 402 -3.11 35.47 -1.89
CA SER A 402 -4.57 35.58 -2.05
C SER A 402 -5.08 34.78 -3.26
N GLY A 403 -6.40 34.75 -3.48
CA GLY A 403 -7.03 34.05 -4.62
C GLY A 403 -7.42 32.59 -4.33
N ASP A 404 -7.35 31.74 -5.35
CA ASP A 404 -7.80 30.34 -5.31
C ASP A 404 -6.83 29.45 -4.52
N TRP A 405 -6.82 29.56 -3.20
CA TRP A 405 -5.84 28.85 -2.35
C TRP A 405 -5.94 27.32 -2.52
N PRO A 406 -4.86 26.61 -2.91
CA PRO A 406 -4.91 25.16 -3.09
C PRO A 406 -5.07 24.42 -1.76
N CYS A 407 -5.96 23.43 -1.72
CA CYS A 407 -6.14 22.61 -0.51
C CYS A 407 -4.84 21.89 -0.07
N ALA A 408 -4.76 21.55 1.22
CA ALA A 408 -3.65 20.78 1.78
C ALA A 408 -3.39 19.50 0.96
N ARG A 409 -2.12 19.29 0.58
CA ARG A 409 -1.73 18.20 -0.34
C ARG A 409 -0.27 17.82 -0.20
N HIS A 410 0.03 16.55 -0.45
CA HIS A 410 1.40 16.04 -0.63
C HIS A 410 1.52 15.27 -1.94
N SER A 411 2.75 14.98 -2.38
CA SER A 411 3.03 14.24 -3.62
C SER A 411 2.39 14.84 -4.88
N HIS A 412 2.16 16.15 -4.87
CA HIS A 412 1.99 16.99 -6.06
C HIS A 412 3.37 17.33 -6.62
N ALA A 413 3.41 18.03 -7.75
CA ALA A 413 4.65 18.57 -8.30
C ALA A 413 4.46 20.04 -8.74
N MET A 414 5.55 20.81 -8.75
CA MET A 414 5.58 22.23 -9.08
C MET A 414 6.69 22.51 -10.11
N VAL A 415 6.46 23.45 -11.03
CA VAL A 415 7.46 23.96 -11.97
C VAL A 415 7.32 25.46 -12.20
N PRO A 416 8.44 26.19 -12.34
CA PRO A 416 8.42 27.60 -12.72
C PRO A 416 8.27 27.77 -14.24
N TYR A 417 7.47 28.75 -14.65
CA TYR A 417 7.42 29.28 -16.01
C TYR A 417 7.24 30.80 -15.96
N ARG A 418 8.28 31.55 -16.35
CA ARG A 418 8.35 33.01 -16.21
C ARG A 418 8.13 33.45 -14.75
N SER A 419 7.23 34.39 -14.49
CA SER A 419 6.84 34.86 -13.15
C SER A 419 5.89 33.92 -12.39
N LYS A 420 5.47 32.80 -13.00
CA LYS A 420 4.48 31.89 -12.43
C LYS A 420 5.09 30.56 -12.02
N ILE A 421 4.56 29.98 -10.95
CA ILE A 421 4.82 28.60 -10.54
C ILE A 421 3.53 27.82 -10.76
N PHE A 422 3.57 26.83 -11.65
CA PHE A 422 2.45 25.93 -11.89
C PHE A 422 2.54 24.72 -10.96
N MET A 423 1.40 24.31 -10.42
CA MET A 423 1.26 23.14 -9.55
C MET A 423 0.14 22.25 -10.07
N PHE A 424 0.41 20.94 -10.19
CA PHE A 424 -0.59 19.96 -10.61
C PHE A 424 -0.80 18.85 -9.57
N GLY A 425 -2.07 18.48 -9.38
CA GLY A 425 -2.50 17.25 -8.70
C GLY A 425 -2.02 17.10 -7.25
N GLY A 426 -1.70 15.86 -6.86
CA GLY A 426 -1.32 15.47 -5.50
C GLY A 426 -2.36 14.60 -4.79
N TYR A 427 -2.20 14.42 -3.48
CA TYR A 427 -3.11 13.67 -2.61
C TYR A 427 -3.44 14.50 -1.37
N ASN A 428 -4.73 14.64 -1.06
CA ASN A 428 -5.23 15.47 0.06
C ASN A 428 -5.48 14.67 1.36
N GLY A 429 -5.11 13.39 1.41
CA GLY A 429 -5.44 12.49 2.52
C GLY A 429 -6.62 11.56 2.24
N GLU A 430 -7.38 11.82 1.16
CA GLU A 430 -8.57 11.03 0.79
C GLU A 430 -8.48 10.53 -0.65
N LYS A 431 -8.25 11.44 -1.60
CA LYS A 431 -8.29 11.18 -3.04
C LYS A 431 -7.10 11.80 -3.76
N ALA A 432 -6.79 11.23 -4.92
CA ALA A 432 -5.92 11.87 -5.89
C ALA A 432 -6.58 13.14 -6.43
N LEU A 433 -5.77 14.15 -6.71
CA LEU A 433 -6.19 15.45 -7.22
C LEU A 433 -5.75 15.59 -8.68
N GLY A 434 -6.53 16.30 -9.48
CA GLY A 434 -6.27 16.58 -10.90
C GLY A 434 -6.50 18.04 -11.26
N ASP A 435 -6.41 18.92 -10.27
CA ASP A 435 -6.50 20.37 -10.45
C ASP A 435 -5.12 20.95 -10.78
N LEU A 436 -5.13 21.95 -11.66
CA LEU A 436 -3.99 22.81 -12.00
C LEU A 436 -4.16 24.16 -11.31
N TYR A 437 -3.10 24.67 -10.71
CA TYR A 437 -3.02 26.05 -10.24
C TYR A 437 -1.77 26.72 -10.82
N SER A 438 -1.81 28.05 -10.90
CA SER A 438 -0.60 28.85 -10.91
C SER A 438 -0.56 29.79 -9.70
N PHE A 439 0.64 29.98 -9.19
CA PHE A 439 0.98 31.05 -8.25
C PHE A 439 1.84 32.07 -9.01
N ASP A 440 1.40 33.31 -9.07
CA ASP A 440 2.18 34.39 -9.65
C ASP A 440 3.04 35.05 -8.57
N VAL A 441 4.37 34.98 -8.69
CA VAL A 441 5.29 35.42 -7.62
C VAL A 441 5.43 36.94 -7.52
N GLN A 442 4.97 37.68 -8.53
CA GLN A 442 5.02 39.15 -8.53
C GLN A 442 3.78 39.74 -7.86
N THR A 443 2.62 39.12 -8.08
CA THR A 443 1.34 39.57 -7.51
C THR A 443 0.95 38.85 -6.21
N CYS A 444 1.63 37.75 -5.87
CA CYS A 444 1.30 36.85 -4.76
C CYS A 444 -0.15 36.31 -4.82
N VAL A 445 -0.65 36.01 -6.02
CA VAL A 445 -2.00 35.47 -6.24
C VAL A 445 -1.94 34.02 -6.73
N TRP A 446 -2.68 33.15 -6.06
CA TRP A 446 -3.04 31.82 -6.56
C TRP A 446 -4.26 31.92 -7.49
N ARG A 447 -4.20 31.22 -8.63
CA ARG A 447 -5.33 31.05 -9.56
C ARG A 447 -5.51 29.58 -9.87
N LYS A 448 -6.76 29.12 -9.86
CA LYS A 448 -7.12 27.79 -10.34
C LYS A 448 -7.25 27.85 -11.86
N GLU A 449 -6.23 27.32 -12.52
CA GLU A 449 -6.12 27.36 -13.97
C GLU A 449 -7.15 26.41 -14.60
N LYS A 450 -7.73 26.83 -15.73
CA LYS A 450 -8.74 26.06 -16.48
C LYS A 450 -8.40 26.05 -17.98
N PRO A 451 -7.33 25.36 -18.40
CA PRO A 451 -7.00 25.23 -19.82
C PRO A 451 -8.12 24.54 -20.59
N ALA A 452 -8.21 24.83 -21.88
CA ALA A 452 -9.11 24.12 -22.76
C ALA A 452 -8.67 22.65 -22.95
N GLY A 453 -9.57 21.83 -23.49
CA GLY A 453 -9.29 20.43 -23.82
C GLY A 453 -9.59 19.45 -22.69
N ARG A 454 -9.04 18.23 -22.79
CA ARG A 454 -9.22 17.17 -21.78
C ARG A 454 -8.24 17.37 -20.64
N ASP A 455 -8.71 17.50 -19.40
CA ASP A 455 -7.80 17.55 -18.25
C ASP A 455 -7.03 16.22 -18.05
N PRO A 456 -5.79 16.25 -17.53
CA PRO A 456 -5.09 15.02 -17.14
C PRO A 456 -5.76 14.38 -15.93
N HIS A 457 -5.92 13.04 -15.96
CA HIS A 457 -6.52 12.32 -14.84
C HIS A 457 -5.83 12.59 -13.50
N ALA A 458 -6.65 12.73 -12.45
CA ALA A 458 -6.24 12.99 -11.08
C ALA A 458 -5.20 12.00 -10.57
N ARG A 459 -4.04 12.51 -10.12
CA ARG A 459 -2.86 11.70 -9.79
C ARG A 459 -1.91 12.34 -8.79
N PHE A 460 -1.14 11.51 -8.11
CA PHE A 460 -0.08 11.89 -7.17
C PHE A 460 1.18 11.07 -7.41
N SER A 461 2.33 11.52 -6.90
CA SER A 461 3.64 10.91 -7.17
C SER A 461 3.99 10.85 -8.67
N HIS A 462 3.46 11.79 -9.45
CA HIS A 462 3.82 12.02 -10.86
C HIS A 462 5.00 12.98 -10.95
N SER A 463 5.56 13.12 -12.14
CA SER A 463 6.54 14.17 -12.46
C SER A 463 5.90 15.24 -13.36
N ILE A 464 6.35 16.48 -13.21
CA ILE A 464 5.98 17.62 -14.05
C ILE A 464 7.25 18.30 -14.57
N PHE A 465 7.24 18.78 -15.81
CA PHE A 465 8.39 19.44 -16.43
C PHE A 465 7.94 20.58 -17.35
N VAL A 466 8.86 21.51 -17.64
CA VAL A 466 8.69 22.59 -18.62
C VAL A 466 9.62 22.33 -19.79
N TYR A 467 9.08 22.32 -21.01
CA TYR A 467 9.85 22.25 -22.24
C TYR A 467 9.35 23.32 -23.22
N LYS A 468 10.19 24.34 -23.47
CA LYS A 468 9.86 25.51 -24.29
C LYS A 468 8.57 26.18 -23.78
N ASN A 469 7.45 26.03 -24.49
CA ASN A 469 6.13 26.57 -24.09
C ASN A 469 5.14 25.49 -23.61
N PHE A 470 5.61 24.27 -23.31
CA PHE A 470 4.76 23.18 -22.83
C PHE A 470 5.05 22.86 -21.36
N ILE A 471 3.99 22.60 -20.59
CA ILE A 471 4.07 21.92 -19.28
C ILE A 471 3.66 20.47 -19.48
N GLY A 472 4.58 19.54 -19.26
CA GLY A 472 4.35 18.10 -19.37
C GLY A 472 4.09 17.44 -18.02
N VAL A 473 3.11 16.53 -17.96
CA VAL A 473 2.77 15.70 -16.79
C VAL A 473 2.88 14.23 -17.17
N ILE A 474 3.66 13.46 -16.41
CA ILE A 474 3.96 12.05 -16.71
C ILE A 474 4.01 11.17 -15.44
N GLY A 475 3.56 9.92 -15.58
CA GLY A 475 3.60 8.89 -14.51
C GLY A 475 2.61 9.14 -13.36
N GLY A 476 2.93 8.58 -12.20
CA GLY A 476 2.16 8.69 -10.95
C GLY A 476 1.09 7.63 -10.71
N CYS A 477 0.40 7.76 -9.59
CA CYS A 477 -0.71 6.90 -9.14
C CYS A 477 -2.04 7.68 -9.17
N PRO A 478 -3.20 7.04 -9.44
CA PRO A 478 -3.39 5.59 -9.61
C PRO A 478 -2.86 5.04 -10.95
N VAL A 479 -2.25 3.86 -10.92
CA VAL A 479 -1.76 3.18 -12.13
C VAL A 479 -2.93 2.48 -12.83
N THR A 480 -3.56 3.18 -13.76
CA THR A 480 -4.62 2.67 -14.65
C THR A 480 -4.11 2.58 -16.10
N GLN A 481 -4.92 2.04 -17.02
CA GLN A 481 -4.56 1.93 -18.44
C GLN A 481 -4.21 3.30 -19.08
N HIS A 482 -4.73 4.41 -18.52
CA HIS A 482 -4.48 5.78 -18.96
C HIS A 482 -3.13 6.38 -18.49
N VAL A 483 -2.30 5.65 -17.73
CA VAL A 483 -0.95 6.13 -17.33
C VAL A 483 0.09 5.93 -18.44
N GLN A 484 -0.31 5.34 -19.57
CA GLN A 484 0.46 5.31 -20.82
C GLN A 484 0.46 6.66 -21.58
N GLU A 485 -0.11 7.72 -21.01
CA GLU A 485 -0.24 9.03 -21.65
C GLU A 485 0.68 10.08 -21.01
N LEU A 486 1.39 10.83 -21.87
CA LEU A 486 2.01 12.11 -21.56
C LEU A 486 1.01 13.23 -21.85
N ALA A 487 0.60 13.96 -20.82
CA ALA A 487 -0.26 15.13 -20.97
C ALA A 487 0.60 16.40 -21.07
N LEU A 488 0.26 17.28 -22.00
CA LEU A 488 1.03 18.47 -22.36
C LEU A 488 0.11 19.68 -22.43
N LEU A 489 0.28 20.64 -21.53
CA LEU A 489 -0.38 21.93 -21.61
C LEU A 489 0.45 22.85 -22.51
N ASP A 490 -0.10 23.21 -23.66
CA ASP A 490 0.42 24.28 -24.50
C ASP A 490 0.12 25.63 -23.82
N LEU A 491 1.14 26.38 -23.41
CA LEU A 491 0.97 27.68 -22.75
C LEU A 491 0.74 28.84 -23.72
N GLN A 492 0.87 28.63 -25.04
CA GLN A 492 0.51 29.64 -26.05
C GLN A 492 -0.96 29.53 -26.44
N LEU A 493 -1.44 28.31 -26.63
CA LEU A 493 -2.85 28.00 -26.94
C LEU A 493 -3.72 27.81 -25.68
N TYR A 494 -3.08 27.70 -24.51
CA TYR A 494 -3.70 27.44 -23.21
C TYR A 494 -4.66 26.20 -23.26
N LEU A 495 -4.12 25.11 -23.82
CA LEU A 495 -4.85 23.90 -24.24
C LEU A 495 -4.09 22.63 -23.81
N TRP A 496 -4.79 21.68 -23.18
CA TRP A 496 -4.27 20.33 -22.92
C TRP A 496 -4.28 19.45 -24.17
N ARG A 497 -3.12 18.85 -24.46
CA ARG A 497 -2.89 17.83 -25.49
C ARG A 497 -2.44 16.53 -24.82
N HIS A 498 -2.78 15.38 -25.40
CA HIS A 498 -2.44 14.06 -24.85
C HIS A 498 -1.72 13.24 -25.90
N VAL A 499 -0.62 12.61 -25.50
CA VAL A 499 0.24 11.78 -26.36
C VAL A 499 0.35 10.40 -25.72
N ARG A 500 -0.06 9.36 -26.44
CA ARG A 500 0.15 7.97 -26.02
C ARG A 500 1.63 7.60 -26.18
N ILE A 501 2.16 6.82 -25.23
CA ILE A 501 3.54 6.34 -25.23
C ILE A 501 3.55 4.86 -24.86
N ASP A 502 3.62 4.00 -25.88
CA ASP A 502 3.44 2.55 -25.73
C ASP A 502 4.55 1.88 -24.90
N TYR A 503 5.71 2.50 -24.78
CA TYR A 503 6.81 2.05 -23.93
C TYR A 503 6.51 2.19 -22.42
N ILE A 504 5.72 3.20 -22.00
CA ILE A 504 5.42 3.45 -20.59
C ILE A 504 4.60 2.32 -19.97
N GLY A 505 3.86 1.52 -20.76
CA GLY A 505 3.08 0.39 -20.26
C GLY A 505 3.90 -0.70 -19.54
N LYS A 506 5.22 -0.75 -19.74
CA LYS A 506 6.13 -1.64 -19.00
C LYS A 506 6.66 -1.02 -17.72
N GLU A 507 6.57 0.28 -17.54
CA GLU A 507 7.14 1.04 -16.43
C GLU A 507 6.09 1.59 -15.48
N LEU A 508 6.50 1.90 -14.24
CA LEU A 508 5.58 2.45 -13.24
C LEU A 508 5.69 3.98 -13.16
N LEU A 509 6.91 4.53 -13.26
CA LEU A 509 7.18 5.98 -13.18
C LEU A 509 6.58 6.69 -11.95
N VAL A 510 6.22 5.95 -10.91
CA VAL A 510 5.69 6.46 -9.63
C VAL A 510 6.84 6.97 -8.77
N ARG A 511 6.85 8.27 -8.45
CA ARG A 511 7.98 8.96 -7.79
C ARG A 511 9.30 8.82 -8.56
N SER A 512 9.21 8.84 -9.89
CA SER A 512 10.33 9.14 -10.78
C SER A 512 10.73 10.61 -10.64
N THR A 513 11.81 11.00 -11.31
CA THR A 513 12.14 12.42 -11.57
C THR A 513 12.30 12.64 -13.06
N THR A 514 12.00 13.86 -13.53
CA THR A 514 12.15 14.27 -14.93
C THR A 514 13.07 15.46 -15.06
N THR A 515 13.97 15.44 -16.04
CA THR A 515 14.89 16.54 -16.35
C THR A 515 14.95 16.75 -17.85
N ILE A 516 14.93 18.00 -18.30
CA ILE A 516 15.10 18.36 -19.72
C ILE A 516 16.57 18.60 -19.99
N VAL A 517 17.11 17.97 -21.04
CA VAL A 517 18.48 18.13 -21.51
C VAL A 517 18.44 18.42 -23.01
N GLY A 518 18.58 19.70 -23.38
CA GLY A 518 18.35 20.14 -24.75
C GLY A 518 16.90 19.87 -25.18
N ASP A 519 16.72 18.99 -26.18
CA ASP A 519 15.41 18.53 -26.66
C ASP A 519 15.03 17.13 -26.13
N GLU A 520 15.79 16.54 -25.20
CA GLU A 520 15.47 15.25 -24.58
C GLU A 520 14.84 15.40 -23.18
N LEU A 521 13.78 14.64 -22.93
CA LEU A 521 13.26 14.37 -21.59
C LEU A 521 13.95 13.13 -21.02
N VAL A 522 14.79 13.32 -20.00
CA VAL A 522 15.40 12.24 -19.23
C VAL A 522 14.50 11.93 -18.04
N VAL A 523 14.11 10.66 -17.89
CA VAL A 523 13.30 10.19 -16.75
C VAL A 523 14.08 9.15 -15.96
N LEU A 524 14.25 9.41 -14.67
CA LEU A 524 15.10 8.60 -13.78
C LEU A 524 14.28 7.96 -12.68
N GLY A 525 14.48 6.65 -12.50
CA GLY A 525 13.91 5.84 -11.43
C GLY A 525 12.38 5.89 -11.35
N GLY A 526 11.88 5.81 -10.13
CA GLY A 526 10.47 5.57 -9.80
C GLY A 526 10.18 4.08 -9.57
N GLY A 527 8.94 3.76 -9.19
CA GLY A 527 8.48 2.41 -8.95
C GLY A 527 7.47 2.27 -7.79
N ALA A 528 7.12 1.02 -7.47
CA ALA A 528 6.27 0.71 -6.31
C ALA A 528 6.68 -0.58 -5.59
N ALA A 529 6.49 -0.59 -4.27
CA ALA A 529 6.53 -1.80 -3.45
C ALA A 529 5.13 -2.40 -3.38
N CYS A 530 4.97 -3.64 -3.82
CA CYS A 530 3.76 -4.42 -3.63
C CYS A 530 4.06 -5.60 -2.72
N TYR A 531 3.25 -5.79 -1.67
CA TYR A 531 3.40 -6.89 -0.71
C TYR A 531 3.41 -8.28 -1.38
N ALA A 532 2.79 -8.42 -2.56
CA ALA A 532 2.70 -9.67 -3.31
C ALA A 532 3.81 -9.91 -4.36
N PHE A 533 4.54 -8.87 -4.79
CA PHE A 533 5.54 -8.96 -5.89
C PHE A 533 6.90 -8.38 -5.53
N GLY A 534 7.08 -7.94 -4.28
CA GLY A 534 8.26 -7.19 -3.86
C GLY A 534 8.26 -5.78 -4.46
N THR A 535 9.46 -5.28 -4.71
CA THR A 535 9.71 -3.94 -5.23
C THR A 535 9.96 -4.00 -6.73
N LYS A 536 9.19 -3.26 -7.52
CA LYS A 536 9.53 -2.96 -8.91
C LYS A 536 10.01 -1.52 -9.03
N PHE A 537 11.24 -1.34 -9.52
CA PHE A 537 11.79 -0.05 -9.94
C PHE A 537 11.56 0.19 -11.42
N SER A 538 11.70 1.45 -11.83
CA SER A 538 11.71 1.84 -13.23
C SER A 538 13.11 2.13 -13.76
N GLU A 539 13.35 1.70 -15.00
CA GLU A 539 14.64 1.86 -15.67
C GLU A 539 14.83 3.31 -16.18
N PRO A 540 16.07 3.83 -16.18
CA PRO A 540 16.38 5.13 -16.79
C PRO A 540 16.06 5.17 -18.29
N LEU A 541 15.32 6.19 -18.72
CA LEU A 541 14.84 6.31 -20.09
C LEU A 541 14.92 7.76 -20.61
N LYS A 542 14.91 7.89 -21.93
CA LYS A 542 14.93 9.16 -22.66
C LYS A 542 13.77 9.23 -23.65
N MET A 543 13.28 10.45 -23.89
CA MET A 543 12.29 10.73 -24.94
C MET A 543 12.70 11.98 -25.71
N ASN A 544 12.72 11.92 -27.04
CA ASN A 544 12.97 13.10 -27.86
C ASN A 544 11.70 13.96 -27.97
N LEU A 545 11.73 15.19 -27.43
CA LEU A 545 10.61 16.13 -27.44
C LEU A 545 10.55 17.04 -28.67
N LEU A 546 11.55 17.02 -29.55
CA LEU A 546 11.60 17.84 -30.77
C LEU A 546 10.32 17.73 -31.65
N PRO A 547 9.63 16.57 -31.78
CA PRO A 547 8.36 16.47 -32.50
C PRO A 547 7.23 17.36 -31.96
N LEU A 548 7.34 17.92 -30.74
CA LEU A 548 6.40 18.94 -30.26
C LEU A 548 6.47 20.26 -31.03
N MET A 549 7.53 20.50 -31.79
CA MET A 549 7.71 21.74 -32.56
C MET A 549 6.90 21.74 -33.87
N SER A 550 6.70 20.59 -34.52
CA SER A 550 5.87 20.48 -35.74
C SER A 550 4.36 20.41 -35.45
N LEU A 551 3.98 20.25 -34.18
CA LEU A 551 2.60 20.27 -33.69
C LEU A 551 1.95 21.68 -33.71
N LYS A 552 2.58 22.66 -34.38
CA LYS A 552 2.09 24.03 -34.55
C LYS A 552 1.34 24.26 -35.87
N ASP A 553 1.61 23.49 -36.92
CA ASP A 553 1.26 23.86 -38.29
C ASP A 553 -0.15 23.41 -38.75
N LYS A 554 -1.09 23.21 -37.82
CA LYS A 554 -2.49 22.86 -38.12
C LYS A 554 -3.45 23.71 -37.30
N ILE A 555 -3.75 24.90 -37.81
CA ILE A 555 -4.78 25.81 -37.28
C ILE A 555 -5.78 26.10 -38.40
N ILE A 556 -7.05 25.78 -38.16
CA ILE A 556 -8.20 26.40 -38.86
C ILE A 556 -8.90 27.24 -37.79
N PRO A 557 -9.20 28.52 -38.03
CA PRO A 557 -9.80 29.38 -37.02
C PRO A 557 -11.31 29.16 -36.93
N LEU A 558 -11.86 29.29 -35.72
CA LEU A 558 -13.26 29.63 -35.51
C LEU A 558 -13.30 30.78 -34.51
N ASP A 559 -13.79 31.94 -34.97
CA ASP A 559 -14.04 33.10 -34.12
C ASP A 559 -15.08 32.79 -33.03
N ILE A 560 -15.02 33.52 -31.91
CA ILE A 560 -16.12 34.40 -31.45
C ILE A 560 -15.61 35.33 -30.34
N ARG A 561 -15.56 36.62 -30.71
CA ARG A 561 -15.80 37.87 -29.95
C ARG A 561 -15.30 38.02 -28.50
N THR A 562 -14.48 39.05 -28.39
CA THR A 562 -14.13 39.88 -27.22
C THR A 562 -15.31 40.33 -26.36
N ASP A 563 -15.05 40.61 -25.09
CA ASP A 563 -15.23 41.98 -24.58
C ASP A 563 -14.25 42.34 -23.45
N HIS A 564 -14.06 43.65 -23.26
CA HIS A 564 -13.04 44.31 -22.42
C HIS A 564 -13.40 44.26 -20.90
N VAL A 565 -12.58 44.64 -19.90
CA VAL A 565 -11.76 45.86 -19.68
C VAL A 565 -10.63 45.56 -18.66
N SER A 566 -9.58 46.39 -18.67
CA SER A 566 -8.35 46.26 -17.88
C SER A 566 -8.20 47.40 -16.81
N PRO A 567 -7.05 47.69 -16.15
CA PRO A 567 -7.02 47.83 -14.69
C PRO A 567 -6.53 49.21 -14.20
N VAL A 568 -6.37 49.38 -12.88
CA VAL A 568 -5.54 50.46 -12.28
C VAL A 568 -4.71 49.89 -11.12
N CYS A 569 -3.42 50.29 -11.09
CA CYS A 569 -2.43 49.99 -10.04
C CYS A 569 -2.19 51.22 -9.15
N ASP A 570 -1.53 51.02 -8.01
CA ASP A 570 -0.33 51.76 -7.52
C ASP A 570 -0.12 51.34 -6.04
N GLU A 571 1.01 50.83 -5.51
CA GLU A 571 2.48 50.94 -5.73
C GLU A 571 3.17 51.96 -4.76
N LEU A 572 4.36 51.58 -4.24
CA LEU A 572 5.39 52.43 -3.56
C LEU A 572 5.11 52.87 -2.08
N LYS A 573 6.05 53.27 -1.18
CA LYS A 573 7.54 53.28 -0.98
C LYS A 573 7.81 53.71 0.52
N VAL A 574 8.96 53.58 1.22
CA VAL A 574 10.20 52.75 1.18
C VAL A 574 11.15 53.10 2.38
N GLU A 575 12.12 52.24 2.75
CA GLU A 575 13.39 52.56 3.51
C GLU A 575 13.31 53.04 5.00
N LYS A 576 14.36 53.05 5.87
CA LYS A 576 15.81 52.67 5.84
C LYS A 576 16.43 52.51 7.28
N ASN A 577 17.55 51.78 7.38
CA ASN A 577 18.73 51.98 8.29
C ASN A 577 18.59 51.99 9.84
N ALA A 578 19.64 51.77 10.67
CA ALA A 578 20.91 51.00 10.59
C ALA A 578 21.70 51.02 11.94
N CYS A 579 22.68 50.11 12.08
CA CYS A 579 24.04 50.31 12.65
C CYS A 579 24.45 49.83 14.08
N HIS A 580 25.76 49.46 14.17
CA HIS A 580 26.66 49.25 15.34
C HIS A 580 26.40 48.08 16.33
N GLN A 581 27.38 47.38 16.94
CA GLN A 581 28.82 47.10 16.72
C GLN A 581 29.33 46.07 17.76
N ASP A 582 30.19 45.14 17.31
CA ASP A 582 31.42 44.59 17.93
C ASP A 582 31.57 44.20 19.42
N CYS A 583 32.09 42.98 19.65
CA CYS A 583 33.18 42.68 20.60
C CYS A 583 33.72 41.23 20.40
N GLN A 584 35.01 40.98 20.66
CA GLN A 584 35.71 39.69 20.49
C GLN A 584 36.43 39.20 21.78
N LEU A 585 37.09 38.02 21.71
CA LEU A 585 38.14 37.47 22.62
C LEU A 585 37.60 36.81 23.92
N GLU A 586 38.19 35.76 24.52
CA GLU A 586 39.26 34.84 24.09
C GLU A 586 39.20 33.48 24.83
N SER A 587 39.94 32.53 24.27
CA SER A 587 40.28 31.13 24.64
C SER A 587 40.91 30.85 26.02
N ALA A 588 40.83 29.58 26.46
CA ALA A 588 41.92 28.89 27.21
C ALA A 588 41.78 27.35 27.17
N GLU A 589 42.89 26.63 26.92
CA GLU A 589 43.03 25.17 27.04
C GLU A 589 43.76 24.76 28.34
N VAL A 590 43.50 23.56 28.86
CA VAL A 590 44.47 22.80 29.71
C VAL A 590 44.34 21.29 29.46
N ALA A 591 45.48 20.61 29.35
CA ALA A 591 45.61 19.13 29.34
C ALA A 591 46.89 18.73 30.15
N PRO A 592 47.35 17.47 30.12
CA PRO A 592 46.83 16.33 30.89
C PRO A 592 47.90 15.70 31.81
N GLN A 593 47.59 14.66 32.58
CA GLN A 593 48.63 13.79 33.16
C GLN A 593 48.22 12.33 33.39
N SER A 594 49.22 11.46 33.50
CA SER A 594 49.19 10.02 33.24
C SER A 594 49.58 9.16 34.45
N CYS A 595 49.22 7.86 34.45
CA CYS A 595 49.98 6.81 35.15
C CYS A 595 50.00 5.50 34.34
N THR A 596 51.15 4.80 34.37
CA THR A 596 51.45 3.57 33.61
C THR A 596 51.89 2.44 34.54
N PHE A 597 51.68 1.18 34.15
CA PHE A 597 52.52 0.06 34.62
C PHE A 597 52.74 -0.99 33.51
N ASN A 598 53.96 -1.55 33.47
CA ASN A 598 54.42 -2.53 32.48
C ASN A 598 54.38 -3.96 33.04
N SER A 599 54.04 -4.94 32.19
CA SER A 599 54.71 -6.25 32.18
C SER A 599 54.43 -7.06 30.89
N LYS A 600 55.46 -7.79 30.46
CA LYS A 600 55.51 -8.84 29.43
C LYS A 600 56.67 -9.77 29.85
N PRO A 601 56.81 -10.98 29.26
CA PRO A 601 55.79 -11.88 28.72
C PRO A 601 55.90 -13.29 29.34
N ASP A 602 54.96 -14.20 29.08
CA ASP A 602 55.29 -15.63 29.16
C ASP A 602 54.44 -16.52 28.26
N LYS A 603 55.01 -17.68 27.85
CA LYS A 603 54.42 -18.61 26.88
C LYS A 603 53.61 -19.70 27.58
N TYR A 604 52.31 -19.79 27.28
CA TYR A 604 51.51 -21.00 27.47
C TYR A 604 50.63 -21.25 26.23
N GLU A 605 50.79 -22.40 25.59
CA GLU A 605 49.89 -22.83 24.51
C GLU A 605 48.57 -23.32 25.10
N LEU A 606 47.57 -22.43 25.18
CA LEU A 606 46.18 -22.85 25.38
C LEU A 606 45.61 -23.40 24.06
N VAL A 607 45.13 -24.65 24.09
CA VAL A 607 44.31 -25.21 23.01
C VAL A 607 42.95 -24.52 23.02
N ALA A 608 42.77 -23.54 22.14
CA ALA A 608 41.56 -22.73 22.07
C ALA A 608 40.34 -23.54 21.57
N SER A 609 39.24 -23.48 22.32
CA SER A 609 37.99 -24.17 21.99
C SER A 609 37.10 -23.42 20.99
N HIS A 610 37.37 -22.13 20.73
CA HIS A 610 36.56 -21.28 19.86
C HIS A 610 37.46 -20.40 18.99
N TRP A 611 37.01 -20.10 17.77
CA TRP A 611 37.83 -19.49 16.73
C TRP A 611 37.13 -18.31 16.05
N VAL A 612 37.94 -17.39 15.52
CA VAL A 612 37.54 -16.22 14.72
C VAL A 612 38.37 -16.10 13.45
N ILE A 613 37.74 -15.64 12.36
CA ILE A 613 38.44 -15.05 11.21
C ILE A 613 38.58 -13.55 11.43
N ILE A 614 39.79 -13.05 11.30
CA ILE A 614 40.12 -11.64 11.31
C ILE A 614 40.25 -11.18 9.86
N LEU A 615 39.56 -10.10 9.52
CA LEU A 615 39.57 -9.47 8.19
C LEU A 615 39.78 -7.97 8.35
N GLN A 616 40.49 -7.34 7.40
CA GLN A 616 40.53 -5.88 7.32
C GLN A 616 39.12 -5.31 7.16
N ARG A 617 38.83 -4.20 7.83
CA ARG A 617 37.50 -3.57 7.91
C ARG A 617 36.90 -3.27 6.53
N LYS A 618 37.74 -2.98 5.52
CA LYS A 618 37.33 -2.78 4.12
C LYS A 618 36.74 -4.05 3.48
N TYR A 619 37.21 -5.25 3.86
CA TYR A 619 36.71 -6.54 3.37
C TYR A 619 35.72 -7.22 4.32
N ALA A 620 35.52 -6.66 5.52
CA ALA A 620 34.66 -7.21 6.56
C ALA A 620 33.24 -7.56 6.08
N LYS A 621 32.64 -6.74 5.19
CA LYS A 621 31.32 -7.04 4.61
C LYS A 621 31.36 -8.24 3.66
N LEU A 622 32.31 -8.26 2.73
CA LEU A 622 32.48 -9.32 1.74
C LEU A 622 32.77 -10.66 2.42
N GLY A 623 33.76 -10.70 3.30
CA GLY A 623 34.12 -11.93 4.03
C GLY A 623 32.99 -12.43 4.95
N LYS A 624 32.25 -11.52 5.62
CA LYS A 624 31.05 -11.89 6.38
C LYS A 624 29.99 -12.56 5.52
N ASP A 625 29.70 -12.00 4.36
CA ASP A 625 28.66 -12.52 3.47
C ASP A 625 29.10 -13.86 2.84
N THR A 626 30.39 -14.03 2.51
CA THR A 626 31.00 -15.32 2.12
C THR A 626 30.90 -16.37 3.23
N LEU A 627 31.38 -16.06 4.45
CA LEU A 627 31.30 -16.97 5.60
C LEU A 627 29.85 -17.34 5.94
N LYS A 628 28.92 -16.39 5.82
CA LYS A 628 27.50 -16.65 6.07
C LYS A 628 26.87 -17.50 4.97
N LYS A 629 27.19 -17.28 3.70
CA LYS A 629 26.68 -18.06 2.56
C LYS A 629 27.05 -19.54 2.67
N LEU A 630 28.23 -19.83 3.21
CA LEU A 630 28.77 -21.20 3.36
C LEU A 630 28.47 -21.83 4.73
N GLY A 631 27.73 -21.16 5.61
CA GLY A 631 27.43 -21.65 6.97
C GLY A 631 28.66 -21.73 7.89
N TRP A 632 29.73 -21.02 7.53
CA TRP A 632 30.99 -20.94 8.27
C TRP A 632 30.98 -19.83 9.35
N LEU A 633 30.07 -18.86 9.25
CA LEU A 633 29.88 -17.81 10.25
C LEU A 633 28.97 -18.29 11.40
N ASP A 634 29.45 -18.20 12.64
CA ASP A 634 28.63 -18.41 13.84
C ASP A 634 27.74 -17.18 14.08
N LEU A 635 26.41 -17.39 13.99
CA LEU A 635 25.41 -16.34 14.15
C LEU A 635 24.95 -16.13 15.61
N GLY A 636 25.34 -17.01 16.54
CA GLY A 636 25.06 -16.88 17.97
C GLY A 636 25.98 -15.88 18.66
N ARG A 637 27.24 -15.82 18.23
CA ARG A 637 28.24 -14.85 18.70
C ARG A 637 28.16 -13.50 17.96
N LYS A 638 28.58 -12.43 18.63
CA LYS A 638 28.72 -11.08 18.06
C LYS A 638 30.03 -10.98 17.29
N ILE A 639 29.94 -10.34 16.12
CA ILE A 639 31.08 -9.80 15.39
C ILE A 639 31.57 -8.55 16.13
N TYR A 640 32.89 -8.42 16.32
CA TYR A 640 33.52 -7.28 17.01
C TYR A 640 34.71 -6.76 16.20
N SER A 641 35.18 -5.53 16.49
CA SER A 641 36.42 -4.99 15.93
C SER A 641 37.57 -5.17 16.91
N GLN A 642 38.80 -5.35 16.39
CA GLN A 642 39.99 -5.28 17.24
C GLN A 642 40.25 -3.83 17.68
N LYS A 643 41.10 -3.67 18.72
CA LYS A 643 41.43 -2.37 19.33
C LYS A 643 42.10 -1.38 18.35
N ASP A 644 42.66 -1.88 17.25
CA ASP A 644 43.25 -1.06 16.19
C ASP A 644 42.22 -0.33 15.31
N GLY A 645 40.93 -0.72 15.37
CA GLY A 645 39.88 -0.20 14.50
C GLY A 645 40.00 -0.59 13.02
N LEU A 646 41.08 -1.25 12.61
CA LEU A 646 41.39 -1.64 11.24
C LEU A 646 40.92 -3.06 10.91
N HIS A 647 40.79 -3.92 11.92
CA HIS A 647 40.38 -5.32 11.73
C HIS A 647 39.07 -5.67 12.43
N VAL A 648 38.35 -6.64 11.86
CA VAL A 648 37.05 -7.14 12.32
C VAL A 648 37.12 -8.65 12.51
N CYS A 649 36.76 -9.12 13.71
CA CYS A 649 36.71 -10.52 14.10
C CYS A 649 35.32 -11.10 13.81
N PHE A 650 35.31 -12.19 13.04
CA PHE A 650 34.15 -12.96 12.65
C PHE A 650 34.16 -14.31 13.36
N PRO A 651 33.26 -14.54 14.33
CA PRO A 651 33.08 -15.86 14.95
C PRO A 651 32.83 -16.94 13.89
N ILE A 652 33.65 -17.99 13.86
CA ILE A 652 33.51 -19.09 12.90
C ILE A 652 33.01 -20.38 13.56
N THR A 653 32.37 -21.24 12.77
CA THR A 653 31.88 -22.56 13.19
C THR A 653 32.98 -23.62 13.05
N ASP A 654 32.89 -24.69 13.85
CA ASP A 654 33.87 -25.80 13.88
C ASP A 654 34.06 -26.46 12.50
N LYS A 655 33.05 -26.37 11.62
CA LYS A 655 33.12 -26.85 10.24
C LYS A 655 34.26 -26.19 9.46
N LEU A 656 34.47 -24.89 9.61
CA LEU A 656 35.57 -24.21 8.93
C LEU A 656 36.91 -24.52 9.61
N HIS A 657 36.92 -24.57 10.94
CA HIS A 657 38.12 -24.87 11.70
C HIS A 657 38.70 -26.26 11.37
N ALA A 658 37.84 -27.29 11.24
CA ALA A 658 38.25 -28.64 10.85
C ALA A 658 38.86 -28.71 9.44
N VAL A 659 38.36 -27.92 8.48
CA VAL A 659 38.93 -27.82 7.13
C VAL A 659 40.33 -27.20 7.17
N VAL A 660 40.52 -26.16 7.98
CA VAL A 660 41.80 -25.44 8.08
C VAL A 660 42.87 -26.27 8.81
N LEU A 661 42.50 -27.01 9.86
CA LEU A 661 43.40 -27.94 10.53
C LEU A 661 43.89 -29.06 9.60
N LYS A 662 43.00 -29.65 8.78
CA LYS A 662 43.40 -30.64 7.76
C LYS A 662 44.44 -30.09 6.79
N MET A 663 44.32 -28.83 6.36
CA MET A 663 45.30 -28.20 5.47
C MET A 663 46.66 -27.93 6.15
N ARG A 664 46.68 -27.40 7.38
CA ARG A 664 47.93 -27.14 8.11
C ARG A 664 48.75 -28.41 8.34
N HIS A 665 48.10 -29.52 8.67
CA HIS A 665 48.78 -30.80 8.92
C HIS A 665 49.40 -31.46 7.67
N GLN A 666 49.00 -31.06 6.45
CA GLN A 666 49.48 -31.67 5.21
C GLN A 666 50.58 -30.87 4.50
N PHE A 667 50.75 -29.57 4.79
CA PHE A 667 51.66 -28.69 4.03
C PHE A 667 52.77 -28.01 4.84
N GLY A 668 52.68 -27.97 6.17
CA GLY A 668 53.67 -27.28 7.01
C GLY A 668 53.64 -25.74 6.88
N ASP A 669 54.37 -25.03 7.74
CA ASP A 669 54.27 -23.56 7.86
C ASP A 669 54.97 -22.75 6.73
N ALA A 670 55.52 -23.41 5.71
CA ALA A 670 56.25 -22.77 4.62
C ALA A 670 55.37 -22.50 3.38
N LEU A 671 54.53 -21.47 3.42
CA LEU A 671 53.66 -21.07 2.30
C LEU A 671 54.37 -20.21 1.23
N GLY A 672 55.64 -20.54 0.96
CA GLY A 672 56.52 -19.88 0.00
C GLY A 672 56.72 -20.67 -1.29
N GLY A 673 55.74 -20.58 -2.21
CA GLY A 673 55.86 -21.00 -3.60
C GLY A 673 55.72 -22.50 -3.88
N GLN A 674 54.53 -22.92 -4.33
CA GLN A 674 54.32 -24.13 -5.14
C GLN A 674 53.00 -24.02 -5.94
N ASN A 675 52.91 -24.77 -7.05
CA ASN A 675 51.90 -24.57 -8.09
C ASN A 675 50.48 -25.02 -7.70
N ASP A 676 49.47 -24.25 -8.14
CA ASP A 676 48.03 -24.54 -7.96
C ASP A 676 47.60 -25.95 -8.43
N ALA A 677 48.39 -26.59 -9.31
CA ALA A 677 48.12 -27.91 -9.88
C ALA A 677 48.20 -29.09 -8.88
N ASP A 678 49.05 -29.00 -7.85
CA ASP A 678 49.20 -30.11 -6.88
C ASP A 678 48.13 -30.06 -5.78
N MET A 679 47.67 -28.86 -5.40
CA MET A 679 46.43 -28.67 -4.63
C MET A 679 45.24 -29.34 -5.31
N LEU A 680 45.09 -29.16 -6.64
CA LEU A 680 44.01 -29.76 -7.43
C LEU A 680 44.01 -31.31 -7.48
N ARG A 681 45.15 -31.96 -7.19
CA ARG A 681 45.23 -33.44 -7.13
C ARG A 681 44.81 -34.01 -5.77
N LEU A 682 45.05 -33.29 -4.68
CA LEU A 682 44.70 -33.73 -3.33
C LEU A 682 43.20 -33.61 -3.02
N PHE A 683 42.54 -32.56 -3.51
CA PHE A 683 41.09 -32.37 -3.32
C PHE A 683 40.23 -33.50 -3.89
N LYS A 684 40.64 -34.11 -5.00
CA LYS A 684 39.90 -35.16 -5.74
C LYS A 684 39.57 -36.45 -4.97
N LYS A 685 40.01 -36.61 -3.71
CA LYS A 685 39.96 -37.89 -2.99
C LYS A 685 38.98 -38.00 -1.82
N GLU A 686 38.36 -36.91 -1.33
CA GLU A 686 37.50 -37.00 -0.12
C GLU A 686 36.17 -36.20 -0.10
N PHE A 687 35.86 -35.33 -1.07
CA PHE A 687 34.61 -34.54 -1.03
C PHE A 687 33.76 -34.67 -2.30
N SER A 688 32.51 -34.19 -2.23
CA SER A 688 31.54 -34.32 -3.33
C SER A 688 30.77 -33.01 -3.61
N SER A 689 30.61 -32.72 -4.90
CA SER A 689 29.75 -31.71 -5.53
C SER A 689 29.83 -30.22 -5.17
N ASP A 690 30.51 -29.78 -4.09
CA ASP A 690 30.57 -28.35 -3.71
C ASP A 690 32.00 -27.79 -3.52
N GLU A 691 32.99 -28.46 -4.15
CA GLU A 691 34.42 -28.19 -3.96
C GLU A 691 34.87 -26.84 -4.54
N ALA A 692 34.38 -26.50 -5.74
CA ALA A 692 34.78 -25.27 -6.43
C ALA A 692 34.34 -23.99 -5.69
N LEU A 693 33.16 -24.01 -5.08
CA LEU A 693 32.60 -22.88 -4.35
C LEU A 693 33.36 -22.63 -3.03
N CYS A 694 33.76 -23.71 -2.35
CA CYS A 694 34.62 -23.66 -1.17
C CYS A 694 36.03 -23.14 -1.52
N LEU A 695 36.63 -23.63 -2.62
CA LEU A 695 37.96 -23.19 -3.09
C LEU A 695 37.99 -21.71 -3.49
N MET A 696 36.99 -21.25 -4.26
CA MET A 696 36.86 -19.83 -4.62
C MET A 696 36.69 -18.94 -3.38
N ALA A 697 35.89 -19.39 -2.40
CA ALA A 697 35.71 -18.65 -1.15
C ALA A 697 36.99 -18.60 -0.29
N PHE A 698 37.76 -19.68 -0.23
CA PHE A 698 39.06 -19.68 0.46
C PHE A 698 40.08 -18.78 -0.23
N LYS A 699 40.16 -18.81 -1.57
CA LYS A 699 41.06 -17.94 -2.35
C LYS A 699 40.70 -16.47 -2.13
N LEU A 700 39.41 -16.13 -2.22
CA LEU A 700 38.88 -14.78 -1.97
C LEU A 700 39.09 -14.31 -0.51
N LEU A 701 38.94 -15.18 0.49
CA LEU A 701 39.27 -14.86 1.88
C LEU A 701 40.77 -14.61 2.08
N LYS A 702 41.64 -15.40 1.43
CA LYS A 702 43.11 -15.22 1.47
C LYS A 702 43.54 -13.91 0.78
N GLU A 703 42.95 -13.59 -0.37
CA GLU A 703 43.13 -12.31 -1.09
C GLU A 703 42.64 -11.10 -0.26
N CYS A 704 41.62 -11.30 0.59
CA CYS A 704 41.18 -10.31 1.58
C CYS A 704 42.07 -10.25 2.85
N GLY A 705 43.18 -11.00 2.91
CA GLY A 705 44.09 -11.02 4.05
C GLY A 705 43.52 -11.69 5.31
N ALA A 706 42.63 -12.68 5.16
CA ALA A 706 42.03 -13.37 6.30
C ALA A 706 43.07 -14.15 7.13
N THR A 707 43.10 -13.91 8.44
CA THR A 707 43.86 -14.71 9.42
C THR A 707 42.91 -15.38 10.42
N ILE A 708 43.20 -16.62 10.81
CA ILE A 708 42.40 -17.37 11.79
C ILE A 708 43.14 -17.40 13.11
N LEU A 709 42.49 -16.95 14.18
CA LEU A 709 43.00 -16.98 15.55
C LEU A 709 41.96 -17.56 16.52
N ALA A 710 42.44 -17.90 17.71
CA ALA A 710 41.61 -18.20 18.88
C ALA A 710 40.71 -17.00 19.24
N ASP A 711 39.46 -17.28 19.65
CA ASP A 711 38.50 -16.26 20.08
C ASP A 711 38.52 -16.09 21.60
N GLU A 712 39.33 -15.16 22.09
CA GLU A 712 39.40 -14.80 23.52
C GLU A 712 38.22 -13.92 23.98
N GLY A 713 37.32 -13.51 23.06
CA GLY A 713 36.36 -12.41 23.25
C GLY A 713 34.88 -12.79 23.10
N ILE A 714 34.42 -13.89 23.69
CA ILE A 714 33.06 -14.42 23.52
C ILE A 714 31.97 -13.41 23.97
N GLN A 715 31.18 -12.90 23.03
CA GLN A 715 29.96 -12.12 23.30
C GLN A 715 28.77 -12.66 22.51
N ILE A 716 27.57 -12.78 23.12
CA ILE A 716 26.38 -13.42 22.53
C ILE A 716 25.30 -12.39 22.13
N ARG A 717 24.47 -12.70 21.11
CA ARG A 717 23.31 -11.88 20.68
C ARG A 717 22.01 -12.23 21.41
N LYS A 718 21.24 -11.23 21.86
CA LYS A 718 19.85 -11.38 22.36
C LYS A 718 18.82 -11.15 21.24
N THR A 719 17.69 -11.86 21.29
CA THR A 719 16.56 -11.77 20.34
C THR A 719 15.49 -10.76 20.79
N ALA A 720 14.74 -10.19 19.84
CA ALA A 720 13.62 -9.28 20.11
C ALA A 720 12.33 -10.06 20.45
N LYS A 721 11.52 -9.52 21.36
CA LYS A 721 10.30 -10.16 21.92
C LYS A 721 9.03 -9.43 21.49
N SER A 722 7.90 -10.13 21.42
CA SER A 722 6.59 -9.55 21.09
C SER A 722 5.96 -8.84 22.31
N PRO A 723 5.01 -7.89 22.14
CA PRO A 723 4.34 -7.23 23.27
C PRO A 723 3.67 -8.20 24.24
N LEU A 724 3.03 -9.27 23.73
CA LEU A 724 2.47 -10.34 24.56
C LEU A 724 3.55 -11.11 25.33
N GLN A 725 4.71 -11.37 24.73
CA GLN A 725 5.82 -12.04 25.42
C GLN A 725 6.45 -11.14 26.50
N ILE A 726 6.62 -9.84 26.21
CA ILE A 726 7.10 -8.84 27.17
C ILE A 726 6.13 -8.74 28.35
N MET A 727 4.82 -8.67 28.08
CA MET A 727 3.77 -8.66 29.10
C MET A 727 3.78 -9.95 29.92
N LYS A 728 3.85 -11.12 29.29
CA LYS A 728 3.91 -12.42 29.99
C LYS A 728 5.11 -12.51 30.93
N GLU A 729 6.29 -12.12 30.49
CA GLU A 729 7.51 -12.16 31.30
C GLU A 729 7.47 -11.15 32.45
N ALA A 730 7.02 -9.92 32.19
CA ALA A 730 6.95 -8.88 33.21
C ALA A 730 5.87 -9.17 34.26
N VAL A 731 4.72 -9.74 33.86
CA VAL A 731 3.66 -10.16 34.79
C VAL A 731 4.05 -11.43 35.53
N ALA A 732 4.77 -12.39 34.91
CA ALA A 732 5.27 -13.57 35.61
C ALA A 732 6.22 -13.20 36.76
N SER A 733 7.17 -12.28 36.52
CA SER A 733 8.06 -11.78 37.54
C SER A 733 7.32 -11.04 38.67
N LEU A 734 6.24 -10.31 38.36
CA LEU A 734 5.39 -9.67 39.37
C LEU A 734 4.62 -10.69 40.22
N ILE A 735 4.04 -11.72 39.59
CA ILE A 735 3.30 -12.81 40.25
C ILE A 735 4.22 -13.56 41.21
N GLU A 736 5.41 -13.93 40.77
CA GLU A 736 6.44 -14.60 41.57
C GLU A 736 6.84 -13.76 42.80
N HIS A 737 7.17 -12.48 42.59
CA HIS A 737 7.55 -11.56 43.66
C HIS A 737 6.41 -11.28 44.68
N LYS A 738 5.15 -11.42 44.26
CA LYS A 738 3.96 -11.20 45.11
C LYS A 738 3.35 -12.50 45.67
N GLY A 739 3.95 -13.67 45.38
CA GLY A 739 3.47 -14.98 45.87
C GLY A 739 2.12 -15.42 45.31
N LEU A 740 1.77 -14.98 44.09
CA LEU A 740 0.49 -15.31 43.44
C LEU A 740 0.59 -16.60 42.58
N PRO A 741 -0.54 -17.29 42.28
CA PRO A 741 -0.54 -18.47 41.43
C PRO A 741 -0.07 -18.20 40.00
N VAL A 742 0.79 -19.08 39.46
CA VAL A 742 1.34 -18.96 38.09
C VAL A 742 0.26 -19.12 37.02
N ASP A 743 -0.77 -19.91 37.29
CA ASP A 743 -1.90 -20.19 36.38
C ASP A 743 -2.67 -18.92 35.97
N LEU A 744 -2.56 -17.84 36.75
CA LEU A 744 -3.09 -16.52 36.39
C LEU A 744 -2.54 -16.03 35.04
N LEU A 745 -1.33 -16.43 34.63
CA LEU A 745 -0.74 -16.08 33.33
C LEU A 745 -1.55 -16.59 32.13
N GLU A 746 -2.42 -17.59 32.30
CA GLU A 746 -3.34 -18.04 31.25
C GLU A 746 -4.49 -17.07 31.00
N GLN A 747 -4.84 -16.24 32.00
CA GLN A 747 -5.89 -15.21 31.90
C GLN A 747 -5.44 -13.94 31.17
N LEU A 748 -4.17 -13.85 30.75
CA LEU A 748 -3.62 -12.67 30.08
C LEU A 748 -4.27 -12.45 28.70
N PRO A 749 -4.66 -11.20 28.36
CA PRO A 749 -5.29 -10.90 27.08
C PRO A 749 -4.37 -11.20 25.90
N THR A 750 -4.86 -11.99 24.94
CA THR A 750 -4.20 -12.25 23.66
C THR A 750 -4.60 -11.28 22.55
N ARG A 751 -5.62 -10.44 22.81
CA ARG A 751 -6.14 -9.39 21.93
C ARG A 751 -6.62 -8.21 22.77
N TRP A 752 -6.57 -7.01 22.19
CA TRP A 752 -7.05 -5.76 22.76
C TRP A 752 -7.38 -4.80 21.60
N GLU A 753 -8.22 -3.81 21.87
CA GLU A 753 -8.55 -2.73 20.95
C GLU A 753 -7.74 -1.47 21.28
N GLN A 754 -7.64 -0.53 20.35
CA GLN A 754 -7.05 0.78 20.58
C GLN A 754 -8.04 1.87 20.16
N LEU A 755 -8.34 2.77 21.09
CA LEU A 755 -9.25 3.89 20.91
C LEU A 755 -8.50 5.18 21.25
N GLY A 756 -8.03 5.88 20.21
CA GLY A 756 -7.07 6.97 20.38
C GLY A 756 -5.76 6.47 21.00
N ASP A 757 -5.40 7.02 22.15
CA ASP A 757 -4.25 6.63 22.98
C ASP A 757 -4.59 5.67 24.14
N ILE A 758 -5.87 5.28 24.30
CA ILE A 758 -6.32 4.26 25.24
C ILE A 758 -6.26 2.88 24.59
N VAL A 759 -5.59 1.93 25.25
CA VAL A 759 -5.73 0.50 24.94
C VAL A 759 -6.87 -0.09 25.76
N VAL A 760 -7.84 -0.69 25.08
CA VAL A 760 -9.05 -1.29 25.66
C VAL A 760 -8.91 -2.80 25.70
N LEU A 761 -8.86 -3.36 26.90
CA LEU A 761 -8.81 -4.79 27.15
C LEU A 761 -10.22 -5.42 27.10
N PRO A 762 -10.36 -6.67 26.64
CA PRO A 762 -11.62 -7.40 26.68
C PRO A 762 -12.25 -7.46 28.07
N VAL A 763 -13.58 -7.50 28.13
CA VAL A 763 -14.37 -7.68 29.37
C VAL A 763 -14.02 -8.97 30.13
N THR A 764 -13.40 -9.95 29.47
CA THR A 764 -12.94 -11.22 30.06
C THR A 764 -11.59 -11.14 30.76
N SER A 765 -10.83 -10.06 30.59
CA SER A 765 -9.47 -9.93 31.12
C SER A 765 -9.44 -9.58 32.61
N PHE A 766 -8.51 -10.21 33.34
CA PHE A 766 -8.21 -9.94 34.75
C PHE A 766 -9.44 -10.01 35.68
N LYS A 767 -10.20 -11.11 35.57
CA LYS A 767 -11.42 -11.34 36.37
C LYS A 767 -11.16 -11.94 37.74
N ASP A 768 -10.04 -12.63 37.93
CA ASP A 768 -9.69 -13.22 39.21
C ASP A 768 -9.49 -12.14 40.30
N PRO A 769 -10.11 -12.25 41.49
CA PRO A 769 -9.92 -11.31 42.58
C PRO A 769 -8.45 -11.11 42.98
N ALA A 770 -7.58 -12.10 42.77
CA ALA A 770 -6.14 -11.99 43.05
C ALA A 770 -5.46 -10.82 42.31
N TRP A 771 -5.95 -10.44 41.12
CA TRP A 771 -5.41 -9.30 40.37
C TRP A 771 -5.64 -7.96 41.06
N ASN A 772 -6.71 -7.82 41.85
CA ASN A 772 -7.04 -6.57 42.54
C ASN A 772 -5.98 -6.21 43.60
N ALA A 773 -5.36 -7.22 44.23
CA ALA A 773 -4.29 -7.03 45.22
C ALA A 773 -3.01 -6.41 44.65
N ILE A 774 -2.77 -6.53 43.33
CA ILE A 774 -1.57 -6.03 42.65
C ILE A 774 -1.85 -4.99 41.56
N GLY A 775 -3.11 -4.59 41.36
CA GLY A 775 -3.58 -3.77 40.24
C GLY A 775 -2.73 -2.51 39.97
N LYS A 776 -2.39 -1.75 41.01
CA LYS A 776 -1.63 -0.48 40.87
C LYS A 776 -0.24 -0.68 40.22
N GLU A 777 0.45 -1.77 40.53
CA GLU A 777 1.74 -2.13 39.92
C GLU A 777 1.52 -2.80 38.55
N LEU A 778 0.58 -3.75 38.50
CA LEU A 778 0.20 -4.54 37.32
C LEU A 778 -0.17 -3.67 36.12
N TRP A 779 -1.06 -2.68 36.28
CA TRP A 779 -1.51 -1.85 35.16
C TRP A 779 -0.38 -0.99 34.57
N SER A 780 0.56 -0.55 35.41
CA SER A 780 1.76 0.16 34.93
C SER A 780 2.69 -0.74 34.10
N ILE A 781 2.79 -2.03 34.46
CA ILE A 781 3.58 -3.02 33.73
C ILE A 781 2.91 -3.35 32.40
N ILE A 782 1.59 -3.58 32.38
CA ILE A 782 0.83 -3.86 31.17
C ILE A 782 0.88 -2.66 30.21
N ALA A 783 0.66 -1.43 30.70
CA ALA A 783 0.75 -0.22 29.89
C ALA A 783 2.13 -0.09 29.22
N ARG A 784 3.24 -0.29 29.95
CA ARG A 784 4.60 -0.32 29.37
C ARG A 784 4.79 -1.46 28.35
N SER A 785 4.28 -2.65 28.64
CA SER A 785 4.44 -3.84 27.80
C SER A 785 3.68 -3.73 26.46
N LEU A 786 2.55 -3.01 26.48
CA LEU A 786 1.72 -2.73 25.31
C LEU A 786 2.05 -1.37 24.65
N ASN A 787 3.03 -0.63 25.18
CA ASN A 787 3.39 0.74 24.75
C ASN A 787 2.20 1.72 24.76
N ALA A 788 1.31 1.58 25.75
CA ALA A 788 0.11 2.38 25.93
C ALA A 788 0.33 3.49 26.97
N ARG A 789 -0.26 4.67 26.75
CA ARG A 789 -0.30 5.74 27.75
C ARG A 789 -1.42 5.53 28.76
N ARG A 790 -2.55 5.00 28.29
CA ARG A 790 -3.75 4.72 29.07
C ARG A 790 -4.24 3.31 28.80
N LEU A 791 -4.76 2.66 29.83
CA LEU A 791 -5.30 1.30 29.80
C LEU A 791 -6.73 1.34 30.35
N ALA A 792 -7.64 0.68 29.65
CA ALA A 792 -9.02 0.52 30.07
C ALA A 792 -9.48 -0.93 29.88
N ARG A 793 -10.59 -1.31 30.52
CA ARG A 793 -11.28 -2.59 30.32
C ARG A 793 -12.71 -2.35 29.85
N GLN A 794 -13.12 -3.09 28.83
CA GLN A 794 -14.46 -3.02 28.26
C GLN A 794 -15.52 -3.43 29.31
N GLY A 795 -16.47 -2.53 29.59
CA GLY A 795 -17.66 -2.84 30.37
C GLY A 795 -18.84 -3.27 29.50
N ARG A 796 -19.88 -3.83 30.14
CA ARG A 796 -21.18 -4.06 29.48
C ARG A 796 -21.90 -2.72 29.34
N ILE A 797 -22.43 -2.42 28.16
CA ILE A 797 -23.26 -1.22 27.92
C ILE A 797 -24.48 -1.23 28.85
N ALA A 798 -24.79 -0.09 29.48
CA ALA A 798 -25.93 0.03 30.38
C ALA A 798 -27.27 -0.03 29.62
N GLN A 799 -28.29 -0.67 30.22
CA GLN A 799 -29.66 -0.74 29.69
C GLN A 799 -30.52 0.46 30.14
N THR A 800 -29.90 1.63 30.31
CA THR A 800 -30.47 2.89 30.82
C THR A 800 -31.27 3.70 29.78
N GLY A 801 -31.52 3.14 28.60
CA GLY A 801 -32.12 3.85 27.45
C GLY A 801 -31.11 4.71 26.67
N THR A 802 -30.20 5.39 27.36
CA THR A 802 -29.08 6.20 26.80
C THR A 802 -27.91 5.38 26.28
N ARG A 803 -27.86 4.06 26.56
CA ARG A 803 -26.80 3.12 26.14
C ARG A 803 -25.40 3.52 26.62
N ASP A 804 -25.30 3.93 27.88
CA ASP A 804 -24.06 4.44 28.45
C ASP A 804 -22.93 3.41 28.41
N SER A 805 -21.72 3.91 28.17
CA SER A 805 -20.50 3.12 28.30
C SER A 805 -20.23 2.83 29.78
N ASN A 806 -19.74 1.62 30.07
CA ASN A 806 -19.17 1.26 31.37
C ASN A 806 -17.69 0.90 31.23
N LEU A 807 -16.99 1.52 30.28
CA LEU A 807 -15.54 1.37 30.10
C LEU A 807 -14.82 1.79 31.40
N GLU A 808 -14.01 0.90 31.95
CA GLU A 808 -13.31 1.08 33.22
C GLU A 808 -11.86 1.51 32.95
N ILE A 809 -11.44 2.69 33.43
CA ILE A 809 -10.02 3.09 33.35
C ILE A 809 -9.20 2.33 34.39
N LEU A 810 -8.24 1.54 33.93
CA LEU A 810 -7.29 0.80 34.77
C LEU A 810 -5.99 1.59 34.99
N PHE A 811 -5.60 2.43 34.02
CA PHE A 811 -4.39 3.27 34.08
C PHE A 811 -4.59 4.52 33.22
N GLY A 812 -4.36 5.70 33.79
CA GLY A 812 -4.57 6.98 33.09
C GLY A 812 -5.36 7.99 33.93
N TYR A 813 -5.70 9.12 33.33
CA TYR A 813 -6.20 10.30 34.03
C TYR A 813 -7.69 10.58 33.75
N ASP A 814 -8.22 10.12 32.60
CA ASP A 814 -9.60 10.29 32.15
C ASP A 814 -9.92 9.31 30.99
N GLY A 815 -11.16 9.34 30.51
CA GLY A 815 -11.65 8.59 29.35
C GLY A 815 -11.80 9.38 28.05
N TRP A 816 -11.44 10.67 28.00
CA TRP A 816 -11.57 11.50 26.80
C TRP A 816 -10.60 11.06 25.71
N VAL A 817 -11.13 10.75 24.53
CA VAL A 817 -10.36 10.31 23.37
C VAL A 817 -10.71 11.13 22.15
N ASP A 818 -9.71 11.35 21.30
CA ASP A 818 -9.87 11.92 19.97
C ASP A 818 -9.71 10.81 18.93
N HIS A 819 -10.75 10.61 18.13
CA HIS A 819 -10.82 9.61 17.06
C HIS A 819 -11.14 10.29 15.73
N ARG A 820 -10.37 10.01 14.67
CA ARG A 820 -10.58 10.59 13.34
C ARG A 820 -11.10 9.55 12.36
N GLU A 821 -12.25 9.82 11.75
CA GLU A 821 -12.93 8.94 10.79
C GLU A 821 -13.46 9.77 9.62
N ASN A 822 -13.24 9.35 8.38
CA ASN A 822 -13.70 10.07 7.18
C ASN A 822 -13.39 11.59 7.20
N GLY A 823 -12.21 11.96 7.70
CA GLY A 823 -11.75 13.35 7.85
C GLY A 823 -12.46 14.19 8.93
N ILE A 824 -13.39 13.60 9.69
CA ILE A 824 -14.10 14.21 10.82
C ILE A 824 -13.41 13.79 12.12
N LEU A 825 -13.29 14.71 13.07
CA LEU A 825 -12.75 14.48 14.41
C LEU A 825 -13.88 14.27 15.42
N TYR A 826 -13.93 13.10 16.05
CA TYR A 826 -14.84 12.74 17.12
C TYR A 826 -14.07 12.72 18.45
N SER A 827 -14.38 13.68 19.31
CA SER A 827 -13.91 13.81 20.69
C SER A 827 -15.05 13.43 21.63
N PHE A 828 -14.82 12.49 22.52
CA PHE A 828 -15.83 12.03 23.48
C PHE A 828 -15.17 11.33 24.68
N ASP A 829 -15.85 11.30 25.82
CA ASP A 829 -15.48 10.44 26.94
C ASP A 829 -15.92 9.01 26.68
N ALA A 830 -14.97 8.11 26.42
CA ALA A 830 -15.23 6.70 26.16
C ALA A 830 -15.74 5.92 27.40
N THR A 831 -15.66 6.51 28.60
CA THR A 831 -16.25 5.98 29.85
C THR A 831 -17.71 6.37 30.05
N LYS A 832 -18.25 7.27 29.20
CA LYS A 832 -19.64 7.73 29.24
C LYS A 832 -20.39 7.42 27.94
N CYS A 833 -19.78 7.76 26.81
CA CYS A 833 -20.36 7.57 25.48
C CYS A 833 -19.88 6.27 24.85
N MET A 834 -20.80 5.52 24.24
CA MET A 834 -20.45 4.46 23.30
C MET A 834 -19.82 5.08 22.04
N PHE A 835 -18.85 4.38 21.42
CA PHE A 835 -18.40 4.63 20.05
C PHE A 835 -18.62 3.40 19.15
N SER A 836 -19.38 3.55 18.05
CA SER A 836 -19.62 2.45 17.11
C SER A 836 -18.79 2.58 15.82
N TRP A 837 -17.74 1.76 15.73
CA TRP A 837 -16.92 1.58 14.52
C TRP A 837 -17.68 0.99 13.33
N GLY A 838 -18.75 0.22 13.58
CA GLY A 838 -19.39 -0.61 12.55
C GLY A 838 -20.20 0.16 11.50
N ASN A 839 -20.51 1.45 11.71
CA ASN A 839 -21.35 2.23 10.79
C ASN A 839 -20.52 3.04 9.76
N LEU A 840 -19.23 2.72 9.58
CA LEU A 840 -18.30 3.46 8.73
C LEU A 840 -18.80 3.66 7.29
N SER A 841 -19.36 2.61 6.67
CA SER A 841 -19.96 2.63 5.33
C SER A 841 -21.13 3.61 5.26
N GLU A 842 -22.03 3.56 6.24
CA GLU A 842 -23.25 4.38 6.25
C GLU A 842 -22.98 5.86 6.52
N LYS A 843 -22.07 6.17 7.46
CA LYS A 843 -21.61 7.56 7.66
C LYS A 843 -20.97 8.12 6.39
N LEU A 844 -20.25 7.29 5.62
CA LEU A 844 -19.66 7.67 4.35
C LEU A 844 -20.71 7.79 3.22
N ARG A 845 -21.82 7.04 3.28
CA ARG A 845 -22.99 7.21 2.40
C ARG A 845 -23.68 8.55 2.67
N MET A 846 -24.02 8.83 3.93
CA MET A 846 -24.60 10.11 4.38
C MET A 846 -23.70 11.30 4.01
N SER A 847 -22.38 11.15 4.16
CA SER A 847 -21.37 12.15 3.76
C SER A 847 -21.36 12.52 2.26
N ARG A 848 -22.02 11.74 1.39
CA ARG A 848 -22.04 11.92 -0.07
C ARG A 848 -23.39 12.43 -0.61
N LEU A 849 -24.37 12.61 0.26
CA LEU A 849 -25.65 13.22 -0.11
C LEU A 849 -25.42 14.70 -0.50
N LYS A 850 -26.23 15.20 -1.44
CA LYS A 850 -26.25 16.62 -1.82
C LYS A 850 -27.21 17.32 -0.87
N CYS A 851 -26.67 18.04 0.10
CA CYS A 851 -27.44 18.68 1.17
C CYS A 851 -27.14 20.18 1.32
N GLU A 852 -26.39 20.78 0.39
CA GLU A 852 -25.89 22.16 0.48
C GLU A 852 -26.94 23.19 0.90
N ASP A 853 -28.17 23.09 0.38
CA ASP A 853 -29.30 23.98 0.70
C ASP A 853 -30.30 23.38 1.71
N GLN A 854 -30.09 22.13 2.14
CA GLN A 854 -31.03 21.35 2.95
C GLN A 854 -30.87 21.58 4.46
N VAL A 855 -32.00 21.72 5.14
CA VAL A 855 -32.16 21.65 6.60
C VAL A 855 -32.44 20.21 7.00
N ILE A 856 -31.67 19.70 7.97
CA ILE A 856 -31.76 18.30 8.40
C ILE A 856 -32.08 18.24 9.89
N VAL A 857 -32.90 17.27 10.30
CA VAL A 857 -33.13 16.92 11.71
C VAL A 857 -32.54 15.54 11.97
N ASP A 858 -31.59 15.42 12.89
CA ASP A 858 -31.13 14.13 13.43
C ASP A 858 -31.81 13.93 14.78
N LEU A 859 -32.70 12.93 14.88
CA LEU A 859 -33.47 12.67 16.10
C LEU A 859 -32.67 11.93 17.18
N PHE A 860 -31.49 11.42 16.85
CA PHE A 860 -30.65 10.58 17.73
C PHE A 860 -29.16 10.89 17.50
N ALA A 861 -28.78 12.16 17.64
CA ALA A 861 -27.49 12.67 17.18
C ALA A 861 -26.27 12.01 17.85
N GLY A 862 -26.39 11.56 19.10
CA GLY A 862 -25.28 11.06 19.91
C GLY A 862 -24.16 12.09 20.00
N ILE A 863 -22.92 11.63 19.83
CA ILE A 863 -21.73 12.51 19.76
C ILE A 863 -21.58 13.24 18.41
N GLY A 864 -22.60 13.19 17.55
CA GLY A 864 -22.61 13.72 16.18
C GLY A 864 -22.41 12.68 15.08
N TYR A 865 -22.94 11.46 15.26
CA TYR A 865 -22.67 10.32 14.38
C TYR A 865 -23.04 10.54 12.91
N PHE A 866 -24.19 11.16 12.65
CA PHE A 866 -24.64 11.54 11.30
C PHE A 866 -24.67 13.06 11.12
N VAL A 867 -24.94 13.84 12.17
CA VAL A 867 -24.78 15.31 12.21
C VAL A 867 -23.45 15.78 11.60
N LEU A 868 -22.31 15.22 12.01
CA LEU A 868 -21.00 15.68 11.51
C LEU A 868 -20.76 15.28 10.04
N PRO A 869 -21.06 14.04 9.58
CA PRO A 869 -21.16 13.71 8.16
C PRO A 869 -21.99 14.69 7.33
N PHE A 870 -23.19 15.05 7.82
CA PHE A 870 -24.05 16.00 7.14
C PHE A 870 -23.42 17.40 7.04
N LEU A 871 -22.88 17.93 8.14
CA LEU A 871 -22.32 19.29 8.18
C LEU A 871 -20.97 19.45 7.48
N VAL A 872 -20.07 18.48 7.64
CA VAL A 872 -18.66 18.57 7.19
C VAL A 872 -18.51 18.09 5.75
N ARG A 873 -19.29 17.08 5.33
CA ARG A 873 -19.11 16.42 4.03
C ARG A 873 -20.26 16.65 3.05
N ALA A 874 -21.50 16.41 3.46
CA ALA A 874 -22.69 16.73 2.66
C ALA A 874 -23.02 18.24 2.64
N LYS A 875 -22.29 19.03 3.44
CA LYS A 875 -22.39 20.49 3.56
C LYS A 875 -23.80 21.01 3.88
N ALA A 876 -24.57 20.25 4.66
CA ALA A 876 -25.91 20.63 5.09
C ALA A 876 -25.99 22.09 5.56
N LYS A 877 -26.99 22.83 5.06
CA LYS A 877 -27.22 24.25 5.38
C LYS A 877 -27.34 24.47 6.89
N LEU A 878 -28.14 23.62 7.53
CA LEU A 878 -28.41 23.62 8.96
C LEU A 878 -28.73 22.19 9.41
N VAL A 879 -28.22 21.78 10.57
CA VAL A 879 -28.63 20.52 11.22
C VAL A 879 -29.16 20.78 12.62
N TYR A 880 -30.42 20.43 12.87
CA TYR A 880 -30.97 20.28 14.21
C TYR A 880 -30.57 18.91 14.76
N ALA A 881 -29.87 18.89 15.88
CA ALA A 881 -29.32 17.68 16.48
C ALA A 881 -30.00 17.41 17.84
N CYS A 882 -30.95 16.48 17.87
CA CYS A 882 -31.65 16.10 19.09
C CYS A 882 -30.85 15.03 19.84
N GLU A 883 -30.53 15.27 21.12
CA GLU A 883 -29.84 14.31 21.97
C GLU A 883 -30.23 14.53 23.44
N TRP A 884 -30.44 13.43 24.19
CA TRP A 884 -30.89 13.46 25.58
C TRP A 884 -29.84 13.01 26.60
N ASN A 885 -28.76 12.36 26.17
CA ASN A 885 -27.65 11.97 27.03
C ASN A 885 -26.71 13.18 27.21
N PRO A 886 -26.60 13.77 28.43
CA PRO A 886 -25.82 14.99 28.65
C PRO A 886 -24.33 14.84 28.30
N TYR A 887 -23.75 13.64 28.46
CA TYR A 887 -22.38 13.37 28.06
C TYR A 887 -22.20 13.34 26.54
N ALA A 888 -23.21 12.85 25.81
CA ALA A 888 -23.21 12.86 24.35
C ALA A 888 -23.43 14.27 23.80
N VAL A 889 -24.28 15.07 24.45
CA VAL A 889 -24.45 16.51 24.17
C VAL A 889 -23.12 17.27 24.36
N GLU A 890 -22.40 17.05 25.47
CA GLU A 890 -21.10 17.69 25.70
C GLU A 890 -20.11 17.33 24.58
N ALA A 891 -19.98 16.04 24.27
CA ALA A 891 -19.14 15.55 23.19
C ALA A 891 -19.54 16.14 21.83
N LEU A 892 -20.83 16.16 21.50
CA LEU A 892 -21.36 16.75 20.26
C LEU A 892 -20.99 18.23 20.14
N LYS A 893 -21.24 19.05 21.17
CA LYS A 893 -20.86 20.47 21.18
C LYS A 893 -19.35 20.65 20.96
N ARG A 894 -18.52 19.84 21.62
CA ARG A 894 -17.06 19.82 21.45
C ARG A 894 -16.64 19.42 20.03
N ASN A 895 -17.37 18.51 19.39
CA ASN A 895 -17.11 18.03 18.04
C ASN A 895 -17.51 19.03 16.96
N LEU A 896 -18.64 19.71 17.12
CA LEU A 896 -19.05 20.80 16.25
C LEU A 896 -17.98 21.90 16.21
N GLN A 897 -17.41 22.25 17.38
CA GLN A 897 -16.30 23.21 17.49
C GLN A 897 -15.02 22.67 16.83
N LYS A 898 -14.59 21.45 17.18
CA LYS A 898 -13.37 20.82 16.65
C LYS A 898 -13.38 20.58 15.14
N ASN A 899 -14.55 20.56 14.50
CA ASN A 899 -14.71 20.44 13.05
C ASN A 899 -15.12 21.76 12.36
N PHE A 900 -15.18 22.88 13.08
CA PHE A 900 -15.53 24.20 12.54
C PHE A 900 -16.93 24.26 11.87
N VAL A 901 -17.95 23.69 12.53
CA VAL A 901 -19.34 23.64 12.02
C VAL A 901 -20.41 23.99 13.07
N SER A 902 -20.02 24.58 14.21
CA SER A 902 -20.95 24.99 15.28
C SER A 902 -21.98 26.04 14.85
N ASP A 903 -21.64 26.88 13.89
CA ASP A 903 -22.50 27.92 13.30
C ASP A 903 -23.70 27.35 12.52
N ARG A 904 -23.57 26.13 12.01
CA ARG A 904 -24.61 25.44 11.21
C ARG A 904 -25.30 24.31 11.97
N CYS A 905 -25.19 24.25 13.29
CA CYS A 905 -25.85 23.22 14.10
C CYS A 905 -26.57 23.78 15.32
N ILE A 906 -27.84 23.39 15.49
CA ILE A 906 -28.63 23.69 16.68
C ILE A 906 -28.79 22.39 17.46
N VAL A 907 -28.12 22.29 18.60
CA VAL A 907 -28.24 21.14 19.52
C VAL A 907 -29.48 21.34 20.38
N ILE A 908 -30.38 20.36 20.36
CA ILE A 908 -31.63 20.34 21.13
C ILE A 908 -31.50 19.25 22.18
N GLU A 909 -31.56 19.66 23.45
CA GLU A 909 -31.33 18.77 24.59
C GLU A 909 -32.66 18.21 25.11
N GLY A 910 -32.75 16.87 25.18
CA GLY A 910 -33.90 16.16 25.75
C GLY A 910 -34.57 15.18 24.79
N ASP A 911 -35.71 14.62 25.22
CA ASP A 911 -36.46 13.64 24.43
C ASP A 911 -36.98 14.26 23.12
N ASN A 912 -36.55 13.71 21.98
CA ASN A 912 -36.90 14.23 20.66
C ASN A 912 -38.43 14.27 20.44
N ARG A 913 -39.20 13.39 21.08
CA ARG A 913 -40.66 13.33 20.93
C ARG A 913 -41.38 14.54 21.53
N LEU A 914 -40.71 15.28 22.41
CA LEU A 914 -41.19 16.50 23.04
C LEU A 914 -40.51 17.76 22.49
N THR A 915 -39.23 17.64 22.10
CA THR A 915 -38.34 18.79 21.84
C THR A 915 -37.98 19.02 20.38
N ALA A 916 -38.15 18.03 19.49
CA ALA A 916 -37.78 18.18 18.08
C ALA A 916 -38.62 19.28 17.38
N PRO A 917 -38.01 20.03 16.43
CA PRO A 917 -38.70 21.06 15.69
C PRO A 917 -39.70 20.43 14.70
N LYS A 918 -40.73 21.20 14.32
CA LYS A 918 -41.79 20.77 13.40
C LYS A 918 -41.79 21.63 12.14
N GLY A 919 -42.09 21.06 10.97
CA GLY A 919 -42.22 21.82 9.73
C GLY A 919 -40.92 22.37 9.12
N VAL A 920 -39.74 21.91 9.57
CA VAL A 920 -38.44 22.55 9.23
C VAL A 920 -37.55 21.75 8.27
N ALA A 921 -37.70 20.43 8.22
CA ALA A 921 -36.68 19.56 7.66
C ALA A 921 -36.98 19.12 6.22
N ASP A 922 -35.99 19.27 5.33
CA ASP A 922 -36.00 18.58 4.03
C ASP A 922 -35.65 17.09 4.19
N ARG A 923 -35.01 16.75 5.32
CA ARG A 923 -34.52 15.39 5.62
C ARG A 923 -34.49 15.11 7.11
N VAL A 924 -34.92 13.93 7.54
CA VAL A 924 -34.83 13.47 8.93
C VAL A 924 -34.01 12.18 9.02
N CYS A 925 -33.04 12.14 9.93
CA CYS A 925 -32.26 10.95 10.23
C CYS A 925 -32.76 10.30 11.53
N LEU A 926 -33.06 9.00 11.46
CA LEU A 926 -33.53 8.20 12.58
C LEU A 926 -32.49 7.12 12.93
N GLY A 927 -31.30 7.55 13.36
CA GLY A 927 -30.12 6.71 13.60
C GLY A 927 -30.19 5.70 14.76
N LEU A 928 -31.37 5.40 15.32
CA LEU A 928 -31.53 4.51 16.48
C LEU A 928 -31.66 3.03 16.08
N LEU A 929 -31.02 2.17 16.86
CA LEU A 929 -31.19 0.71 16.83
C LEU A 929 -31.72 0.22 18.19
N PRO A 930 -32.41 -0.94 18.28
CA PRO A 930 -32.79 -1.83 17.18
C PRO A 930 -33.94 -1.30 16.31
N SER A 931 -34.71 -0.32 16.78
CA SER A 931 -35.77 0.35 16.03
C SER A 931 -35.89 1.81 16.47
N SER A 932 -36.43 2.66 15.59
CA SER A 932 -36.73 4.08 15.79
C SER A 932 -38.24 4.38 15.82
N GLU A 933 -39.08 3.34 15.78
CA GLU A 933 -40.55 3.38 15.59
C GLU A 933 -41.29 4.32 16.55
N ALA A 934 -40.87 4.40 17.81
CA ALA A 934 -41.43 5.30 18.81
C ALA A 934 -41.27 6.81 18.50
N SER A 935 -40.46 7.17 17.50
CA SER A 935 -40.24 8.55 17.02
C SER A 935 -40.63 8.76 15.54
N TRP A 936 -41.32 7.81 14.89
CA TRP A 936 -41.76 7.98 13.49
C TRP A 936 -42.76 9.13 13.32
N VAL A 937 -43.69 9.29 14.27
CA VAL A 937 -44.60 10.45 14.33
C VAL A 937 -43.83 11.77 14.46
N THR A 938 -42.78 11.80 15.29
CA THR A 938 -41.88 12.95 15.43
C THR A 938 -41.17 13.27 14.11
N ALA A 939 -40.71 12.24 13.38
CA ALA A 939 -40.01 12.42 12.12
C ALA A 939 -40.91 12.95 11.01
N VAL A 940 -42.15 12.45 10.90
CA VAL A 940 -43.16 12.99 9.98
C VAL A 940 -43.45 14.46 10.30
N ARG A 941 -43.69 14.79 11.57
CA ARG A 941 -43.91 16.18 12.03
C ARG A 941 -42.71 17.12 11.80
N ALA A 942 -41.49 16.58 11.77
CA ALA A 942 -40.28 17.37 11.58
C ALA A 942 -40.06 17.78 10.11
N LEU A 943 -40.57 17.00 9.16
CA LEU A 943 -40.58 17.36 7.74
C LEU A 943 -41.38 18.64 7.48
N ARG A 944 -41.05 19.32 6.39
CA ARG A 944 -41.80 20.47 5.86
C ARG A 944 -43.15 20.01 5.28
N ASP A 945 -44.09 20.93 5.10
CA ASP A 945 -45.44 20.62 4.57
C ASP A 945 -45.43 20.03 3.15
N ASP A 946 -44.40 20.34 2.35
CA ASP A 946 -44.14 19.76 1.02
C ASP A 946 -43.45 18.39 1.06
N GLY A 947 -43.12 17.89 2.26
CA GLY A 947 -42.49 16.60 2.53
C GLY A 947 -40.97 16.66 2.58
N GLY A 948 -40.33 15.50 2.38
CA GLY A 948 -38.87 15.36 2.37
C GLY A 948 -38.42 13.90 2.36
N MET A 949 -37.28 13.61 2.97
CA MET A 949 -36.70 12.26 3.05
C MET A 949 -36.50 11.79 4.49
N LEU A 950 -36.95 10.59 4.83
CA LEU A 950 -36.66 9.94 6.11
C LEU A 950 -35.59 8.85 5.92
N HIS A 951 -34.60 8.79 6.81
CA HIS A 951 -33.62 7.69 6.87
C HIS A 951 -33.91 6.85 8.11
N VAL A 952 -34.63 5.75 7.92
CA VAL A 952 -35.14 4.88 9.01
C VAL A 952 -34.17 3.72 9.25
N HIS A 953 -33.46 3.73 10.38
CA HIS A 953 -32.56 2.64 10.75
C HIS A 953 -33.31 1.53 11.50
N GLY A 954 -32.94 0.27 11.26
CA GLY A 954 -33.50 -0.88 11.95
C GLY A 954 -32.57 -2.11 11.99
N ASN A 955 -32.73 -2.94 13.02
CA ASN A 955 -32.18 -4.29 13.10
C ASN A 955 -33.25 -5.30 12.70
N VAL A 956 -33.02 -6.04 11.62
CA VAL A 956 -34.01 -6.89 10.95
C VAL A 956 -33.43 -8.29 10.75
N LYS A 957 -34.25 -9.35 10.81
CA LYS A 957 -33.75 -10.69 10.42
C LYS A 957 -33.50 -10.74 8.92
N ASP A 958 -32.50 -11.50 8.48
CA ASP A 958 -32.19 -11.68 7.05
C ASP A 958 -33.36 -12.27 6.24
N SER A 959 -34.23 -13.07 6.88
CA SER A 959 -35.49 -13.57 6.30
C SER A 959 -36.64 -12.55 6.29
N GLU A 960 -36.51 -11.39 6.94
CA GLU A 960 -37.60 -10.44 7.21
C GLU A 960 -37.36 -9.05 6.57
N GLU A 961 -36.32 -8.89 5.74
CA GLU A 961 -35.96 -7.59 5.14
C GLU A 961 -37.12 -6.97 4.33
N VAL A 962 -37.82 -7.78 3.53
CA VAL A 962 -38.93 -7.33 2.67
C VAL A 962 -40.14 -6.92 3.51
N SER A 963 -40.57 -7.77 4.45
CA SER A 963 -41.74 -7.48 5.31
C SER A 963 -41.48 -6.28 6.22
N TRP A 964 -40.24 -6.08 6.71
CA TRP A 964 -39.86 -4.88 7.43
C TRP A 964 -39.94 -3.62 6.57
N SER A 965 -39.43 -3.64 5.33
CA SER A 965 -39.55 -2.48 4.44
C SER A 965 -41.01 -2.12 4.13
N GLN A 966 -41.88 -3.12 3.94
CA GLN A 966 -43.32 -2.92 3.76
C GLN A 966 -44.04 -2.45 5.03
N HIS A 967 -43.51 -2.77 6.22
CA HIS A 967 -44.01 -2.24 7.50
C HIS A 967 -43.66 -0.76 7.66
N VAL A 968 -42.40 -0.39 7.41
CA VAL A 968 -41.94 1.01 7.43
C VAL A 968 -42.76 1.85 6.45
N LEU A 969 -42.91 1.40 5.19
CA LEU A 969 -43.67 2.13 4.17
C LEU A 969 -45.12 2.41 4.61
N ARG A 970 -45.86 1.38 5.02
CA ARG A 970 -47.27 1.51 5.44
C ARG A 970 -47.43 2.35 6.70
N SER A 971 -46.56 2.17 7.68
CA SER A 971 -46.64 2.93 8.94
C SER A 971 -46.37 4.42 8.72
N ILE A 972 -45.40 4.79 7.86
CA ILE A 972 -45.14 6.20 7.54
C ILE A 972 -46.31 6.81 6.74
N ASP A 973 -46.93 6.07 5.82
CA ASP A 973 -48.13 6.49 5.09
C ASP A 973 -49.36 6.69 6.00
N GLU A 974 -49.62 5.75 6.92
CA GLU A 974 -50.69 5.88 7.93
C GLU A 974 -50.44 7.07 8.86
N ILE A 975 -49.20 7.26 9.34
CA ILE A 975 -48.83 8.40 10.19
C ILE A 975 -48.97 9.72 9.43
N ALA A 976 -48.51 9.82 8.19
CA ALA A 976 -48.63 11.03 7.37
C ALA A 976 -50.10 11.46 7.21
N LYS A 977 -51.00 10.49 6.94
CA LYS A 977 -52.44 10.73 6.84
C LYS A 977 -53.06 11.17 8.16
N LEU A 978 -52.65 10.58 9.29
CA LEU A 978 -53.13 10.95 10.63
C LEU A 978 -52.66 12.34 11.08
N GLU A 979 -51.46 12.76 10.67
CA GLU A 979 -50.95 14.13 10.88
C GLU A 979 -51.52 15.15 9.87
N GLY A 980 -52.39 14.71 8.93
CA GLY A 980 -53.11 15.58 8.00
C GLY A 980 -52.41 15.85 6.66
N HIS A 981 -51.34 15.13 6.34
CA HIS A 981 -50.61 15.29 5.08
C HIS A 981 -51.15 14.37 3.97
N CYS A 982 -51.32 14.93 2.76
CA CYS A 982 -51.69 14.19 1.55
C CYS A 982 -50.44 13.85 0.71
N TRP A 983 -49.44 13.23 1.34
CA TRP A 983 -48.20 12.83 0.66
C TRP A 983 -48.33 11.45 0.01
N GLU A 984 -47.69 11.29 -1.15
CA GLU A 984 -47.26 9.99 -1.64
C GLU A 984 -45.99 9.57 -0.89
N ILE A 985 -45.99 8.34 -0.38
CA ILE A 985 -44.85 7.76 0.34
C ILE A 985 -44.27 6.61 -0.48
N SER A 986 -42.95 6.60 -0.67
CA SER A 986 -42.24 5.51 -1.34
C SER A 986 -40.88 5.24 -0.68
N ILE A 987 -40.37 4.01 -0.82
CA ILE A 987 -39.00 3.68 -0.44
C ILE A 987 -38.14 3.76 -1.70
N GLU A 988 -37.22 4.74 -1.75
CA GLU A 988 -36.28 4.90 -2.87
C GLU A 988 -35.14 3.87 -2.79
N HIS A 989 -34.71 3.52 -1.58
CA HIS A 989 -33.57 2.61 -1.35
C HIS A 989 -33.64 1.90 0.00
N VAL A 990 -33.06 0.69 0.07
CA VAL A 990 -32.83 -0.05 1.32
C VAL A 990 -31.36 -0.47 1.39
N GLU A 991 -30.60 0.21 2.25
CA GLU A 991 -29.16 -0.02 2.42
C GLU A 991 -28.89 -1.14 3.43
N ARG A 992 -28.02 -2.09 3.07
CA ARG A 992 -27.63 -3.23 3.93
C ARG A 992 -26.31 -2.94 4.65
N VAL A 993 -26.34 -2.02 5.61
CA VAL A 993 -25.16 -1.45 6.27
C VAL A 993 -24.15 -2.50 6.78
N LYS A 994 -24.62 -3.48 7.56
CA LYS A 994 -23.78 -4.56 8.14
C LYS A 994 -24.60 -5.73 8.67
N TRP A 995 -23.91 -6.82 9.00
CA TRP A 995 -24.39 -7.79 9.97
C TRP A 995 -24.26 -7.19 11.39
N TYR A 996 -25.36 -7.22 12.16
CA TYR A 996 -25.40 -6.79 13.56
C TYR A 996 -25.15 -7.98 14.50
N ALA A 997 -25.74 -9.13 14.19
CA ALA A 997 -25.56 -10.41 14.87
C ALA A 997 -25.83 -11.55 13.86
N PRO A 998 -25.60 -12.85 14.20
CA PRO A 998 -26.01 -13.95 13.35
C PRO A 998 -27.49 -13.83 12.96
N HIS A 999 -27.78 -13.90 11.65
CA HIS A 999 -29.11 -13.71 11.06
C HIS A 999 -29.79 -12.35 11.30
N ILE A 1000 -29.08 -11.35 11.84
CA ILE A 1000 -29.63 -9.99 12.05
C ILE A 1000 -28.80 -8.97 11.28
N ARG A 1001 -29.44 -8.27 10.35
CA ARG A 1001 -28.89 -7.17 9.56
C ARG A 1001 -29.25 -5.82 10.19
N HIS A 1002 -28.33 -4.87 10.12
CA HIS A 1002 -28.67 -3.45 10.25
C HIS A 1002 -29.01 -2.93 8.85
N LEU A 1003 -30.26 -2.50 8.67
CA LEU A 1003 -30.79 -1.87 7.45
C LEU A 1003 -31.04 -0.38 7.66
N VAL A 1004 -31.06 0.37 6.55
CA VAL A 1004 -31.60 1.74 6.50
C VAL A 1004 -32.55 1.84 5.32
N ALA A 1005 -33.81 2.22 5.57
CA ALA A 1005 -34.77 2.54 4.52
C ALA A 1005 -34.76 4.06 4.28
N ASP A 1006 -34.53 4.46 3.02
CA ASP A 1006 -34.65 5.84 2.57
C ASP A 1006 -36.08 6.04 2.04
N VAL A 1007 -36.92 6.70 2.84
CA VAL A 1007 -38.35 6.88 2.58
C VAL A 1007 -38.62 8.31 2.08
N ARG A 1008 -39.01 8.43 0.81
CA ARG A 1008 -39.48 9.69 0.21
C ARG A 1008 -40.91 9.94 0.65
N CYS A 1009 -41.16 11.14 1.14
CA CYS A 1009 -42.49 11.67 1.42
C CYS A 1009 -42.67 12.95 0.59
N GLY A 1010 -43.75 13.13 -0.15
CA GLY A 1010 -43.97 14.37 -0.90
C GLY A 1010 -45.34 14.47 -1.56
N LEU A 1011 -45.69 15.68 -2.00
CA LEU A 1011 -46.94 15.92 -2.73
C LEU A 1011 -46.91 15.33 -4.13
N PHE A 1012 -48.05 14.79 -4.57
CA PHE A 1012 -48.26 14.20 -5.90
C PHE A 1012 -47.82 15.17 -7.00
N HIS A 1013 -46.80 14.80 -7.79
CA HIS A 1013 -46.39 15.57 -8.97
C HIS A 1013 -47.16 15.02 -10.19
N SER A 1014 -48.22 15.73 -10.59
CA SER A 1014 -49.00 15.50 -11.81
C SER A 1014 -48.27 15.93 -13.07
#